data_AF-A0A3D2WBV1-F1
#
_entry.id   AF-A0A3D2WBV1-F1
#
_cell.length_a   1.000
_cell.length_b   1.000
_cell.length_c   1.000
_cell.angle_alpha   90.00
_cell.angle_beta   90.00
_cell.angle_gamma   90.00
#
_symmetry.space_group_name_H-M   'P 1'
#
loop_
_entity.id
_entity.type
_entity.pdbx_description
1 polymer ?
#
loop_
_entity_poly.entity_id
_entity_poly.type
_entity_poly.pdbx_seq_one_letter_code
_entity_poly.pdbx_strand_id
1 'polypeptide(L)'
;MRLFLYYSLHSLFNQLRKLFKTWVLVFIIVCGLIGGLIGFGAATLEDAAGPSDDPYAEIDFPEEDMPEEEFDMWGELGITAGDGLELAAGAIILIVFASQAISADKNGSRIFLPADVNLLFSAPLKPQSVLLFRLGTQIGTMLAGSLYLLFQIPNLVHNVGFDLWTVLAIFAAWFMTLIISKFIQILVYTVTSTYVEHKKKIIYGIYAFLALIAAAFFVYAKSSDEGILAAAVSFFNAPFTRWIPFWGWIKAFCVSAFEGNITGVLLYSLLTIAGSVLLVYGIWNVKADFYEDAMAKSEEIAEMMDAMQSEGRNFMIKRSKDRSDRLNRDGMKHGSGANVFFFKTMYNRWRFAFLHFITKTTGTYVFIAVIISVFMRFVVESTSLVPMGIVLAVVCFFRSLGNPLNQDIRMDSFRMVPENTWEKLFWSLLGGTVSCMLDLLPAVFIGALITGGNLLEALAWIPAIVSIDFYATTIGTFLDVSIPESIGKTIKQVIQIMFLYFGLLPDAALIAVGLTFNHPYLAVLAACIINIYLGLVFFSISPVFIEPLGDRKYHEDLTRFTDTRKAKNAFSRTGFSLCGLLIAATGMQMAVMRLPLPQGISPQAVIWLSWLKTFMPIYLFGVPVMYLIIRKLPAVEIDKKNLKLKHWLVLPIICIFLMYAGNIIGSLITTILGAIFHTGGMNPIDSMISSGSVWTTIVFAVILAPVMEELVFRKLLIDRVHVYGEKTAILVSAFTFGLFHGNFAQFFYAAALGALFAYVYVRTGKVRYTIALHMFVNFFGGVVGPQLTQKAILSLPTLNQMKNASVSDFLTPQVILFAVYLVVLLGCIFAGFAALVIEGSTAYTEYSEQELPKKGRFSIVWLNAGMLVFVLGCAGLFVFSIK
;
A
#
# COMPACT_ATOMS: atom_id res chain seq x y z
N MET A 1 -36.34 -13.93 -7.18
CA MET A 1 -35.49 -14.42 -8.31
C MET A 1 -34.59 -15.54 -7.79
N ARG A 2 -34.71 -16.78 -8.28
CA ARG A 2 -33.95 -17.95 -7.78
C ARG A 2 -32.41 -17.83 -7.94
N LEU A 3 -31.94 -16.94 -8.82
CA LEU A 3 -30.52 -16.75 -9.16
C LEU A 3 -29.87 -15.52 -8.51
N PHE A 4 -30.55 -14.80 -7.61
CA PHE A 4 -30.02 -13.59 -6.99
C PHE A 4 -28.65 -13.80 -6.30
N LEU A 5 -28.55 -14.87 -5.50
CA LEU A 5 -27.33 -15.20 -4.77
C LEU A 5 -26.20 -15.57 -5.75
N TYR A 6 -26.54 -16.30 -6.82
CA TYR A 6 -25.60 -16.67 -7.88
C TYR A 6 -24.99 -15.44 -8.55
N TYR A 7 -25.82 -14.49 -9.01
CA TYR A 7 -25.31 -13.27 -9.66
C TYR A 7 -24.48 -12.40 -8.72
N SER A 8 -24.90 -12.26 -7.46
CA SER A 8 -24.19 -11.44 -6.46
C SER A 8 -22.82 -12.03 -6.12
N LEU A 9 -22.73 -13.34 -5.88
CA LEU A 9 -21.47 -14.03 -5.61
C LEU A 9 -20.57 -14.08 -6.86
N HIS A 10 -21.15 -14.36 -8.03
CA HIS A 10 -20.35 -14.47 -9.26
C HIS A 10 -19.75 -13.12 -9.67
N SER A 11 -20.48 -12.01 -9.46
CA SER A 11 -19.96 -10.65 -9.64
C SER A 11 -18.76 -10.38 -8.72
N LEU A 12 -18.88 -10.72 -7.44
CA LEU A 12 -17.81 -10.62 -6.44
C LEU A 12 -16.56 -11.42 -6.86
N PHE A 13 -16.73 -12.72 -7.14
CA PHE A 13 -15.62 -13.59 -7.52
C PHE A 13 -14.96 -13.17 -8.83
N ASN A 14 -15.73 -12.67 -9.81
CA ASN A 14 -15.17 -12.21 -11.07
C ASN A 14 -14.32 -10.93 -10.88
N GLN A 15 -14.76 -10.00 -10.03
CA GLN A 15 -13.97 -8.81 -9.71
C GLN A 15 -12.67 -9.17 -8.97
N LEU A 16 -12.73 -10.05 -7.97
CA LEU A 16 -11.55 -10.55 -7.27
C LEU A 16 -10.59 -11.28 -8.23
N ARG A 17 -11.12 -12.15 -9.11
CA ARG A 17 -10.31 -12.87 -10.10
C ARG A 17 -9.61 -11.93 -11.08
N LYS A 18 -10.28 -10.89 -11.55
CA LYS A 18 -9.67 -9.85 -12.41
C LYS A 18 -8.58 -9.09 -11.66
N LEU A 19 -8.83 -8.75 -10.40
CA LEU A 19 -7.88 -8.04 -9.55
C LEU A 19 -6.62 -8.87 -9.29
N PHE A 20 -6.77 -10.16 -8.99
CA PHE A 20 -5.66 -11.06 -8.73
C PHE A 20 -4.80 -11.41 -9.94
N LYS A 21 -5.26 -11.10 -11.16
CA LYS A 21 -4.44 -11.14 -12.37
C LYS A 21 -3.57 -9.90 -12.58
N THR A 22 -3.72 -8.89 -11.72
CA THR A 22 -2.90 -7.67 -11.74
C THR A 22 -1.85 -7.71 -10.62
N TRP A 23 -0.98 -6.70 -10.57
CA TRP A 23 0.00 -6.54 -9.50
C TRP A 23 -0.64 -6.30 -8.11
N VAL A 24 -1.94 -5.95 -8.06
CA VAL A 24 -2.63 -5.60 -6.81
C VAL A 24 -2.62 -6.75 -5.79
N LEU A 25 -2.62 -8.01 -6.22
CA LEU A 25 -2.50 -9.14 -5.29
C LEU A 25 -1.20 -9.08 -4.49
N VAL A 26 -0.08 -8.80 -5.18
CA VAL A 26 1.23 -8.66 -4.54
C VAL A 26 1.20 -7.52 -3.54
N PHE A 27 0.58 -6.40 -3.90
CA PHE A 27 0.42 -5.25 -3.00
C PHE A 27 -0.42 -5.58 -1.76
N ILE A 28 -1.59 -6.23 -1.92
CA ILE A 28 -2.44 -6.64 -0.79
C ILE A 28 -1.67 -7.56 0.16
N ILE A 29 -0.89 -8.50 -0.39
CA ILE A 29 -0.05 -9.40 0.39
C ILE A 29 0.99 -8.59 1.17
N VAL A 30 1.72 -7.68 0.54
CA VAL A 30 2.70 -6.81 1.20
C VAL A 30 2.05 -5.96 2.30
N CYS A 31 0.89 -5.37 2.05
CA CYS A 31 0.13 -4.61 3.05
C CYS A 31 -0.28 -5.46 4.26
N GLY A 32 -0.81 -6.65 4.03
CA GLY A 32 -1.16 -7.57 5.12
C GLY A 32 0.04 -7.97 5.96
N LEU A 33 1.18 -8.15 5.30
CA LEU A 33 2.43 -8.48 5.93
C LEU A 33 3.02 -7.31 6.75
N ILE A 34 2.99 -6.07 6.22
CA ILE A 34 3.38 -4.84 6.94
C ILE A 34 2.47 -4.61 8.15
N GLY A 35 1.14 -4.72 7.97
CA GLY A 35 0.18 -4.58 9.06
C GLY A 35 0.38 -5.61 10.16
N GLY A 36 0.68 -6.86 9.80
CA GLY A 36 1.05 -7.91 10.75
C GLY A 36 2.34 -7.60 11.51
N LEU A 37 3.37 -7.07 10.82
CA LEU A 37 4.62 -6.65 11.47
C LEU A 37 4.44 -5.49 12.43
N ILE A 38 3.61 -4.50 12.11
CA ILE A 38 3.36 -3.36 13.01
C ILE A 38 2.63 -3.85 14.27
N GLY A 39 1.58 -4.67 14.11
CA GLY A 39 0.86 -5.25 15.25
C GLY A 39 1.75 -6.15 16.11
N PHE A 40 2.59 -6.98 15.49
CA PHE A 40 3.54 -7.82 16.21
C PHE A 40 4.69 -7.02 16.83
N GLY A 41 5.22 -6.01 16.13
CA GLY A 41 6.28 -5.14 16.59
C GLY A 41 5.88 -4.35 17.83
N ALA A 42 4.65 -3.84 17.86
CA ALA A 42 4.06 -3.22 19.05
C ALA A 42 3.99 -4.21 20.22
N ALA A 43 3.44 -5.41 20.00
CA ALA A 43 3.36 -6.46 21.03
C ALA A 43 4.73 -6.93 21.54
N THR A 44 5.75 -7.03 20.67
CA THR A 44 7.11 -7.40 21.10
C THR A 44 7.88 -6.29 21.79
N LEU A 45 7.56 -5.02 21.49
CA LEU A 45 8.11 -3.87 22.22
C LEU A 45 7.52 -3.80 23.62
N GLU A 46 6.27 -4.21 23.77
CA GLU A 46 5.55 -4.36 25.03
C GLU A 46 6.13 -5.53 25.86
N ASP A 47 6.34 -6.70 25.24
CA ASP A 47 7.01 -7.85 25.89
C ASP A 47 8.50 -7.57 26.23
N ALA A 48 9.20 -6.80 25.39
CA ALA A 48 10.60 -6.41 25.64
C ALA A 48 10.76 -5.27 26.65
N ALA A 49 9.67 -4.62 27.03
CA ALA A 49 9.61 -3.59 28.08
C ALA A 49 9.27 -4.18 29.47
N GLY A 50 9.22 -5.52 29.62
CA GLY A 50 9.12 -6.22 30.90
C GLY A 50 10.29 -5.96 31.85
N PRO A 51 10.12 -6.25 33.16
CA PRO A 51 10.69 -5.47 34.26
C PRO A 51 12.22 -5.50 34.26
N SER A 52 12.80 -4.34 34.55
CA SER A 52 14.24 -4.17 34.72
C SER A 52 14.79 -5.14 35.78
N ASP A 53 15.66 -6.05 35.35
CA ASP A 53 16.55 -6.80 36.24
C ASP A 53 17.51 -5.83 36.96
N ASP A 54 17.07 -5.30 38.11
CA ASP A 54 17.92 -4.56 39.03
C ASP A 54 18.75 -5.57 39.85
N PRO A 55 20.10 -5.56 39.78
CA PRO A 55 20.96 -6.50 40.53
C PRO A 55 20.96 -6.29 42.05
N TYR A 56 20.13 -5.40 42.61
CA TYR A 56 20.06 -5.10 44.04
C TYR A 56 18.83 -5.68 44.77
N ALA A 57 18.17 -6.69 44.22
CA ALA A 57 17.03 -7.38 44.84
C ALA A 57 17.38 -8.28 46.05
N GLU A 58 18.16 -7.77 47.00
CA GLU A 58 18.32 -8.33 48.36
C GLU A 58 18.20 -7.23 49.42
N ILE A 59 17.15 -6.42 49.36
CA ILE A 59 16.67 -5.69 50.53
C ILE A 59 15.14 -5.74 50.54
N ASP A 60 14.61 -6.41 51.56
CA ASP A 60 13.21 -6.62 51.88
C ASP A 60 12.55 -5.25 52.17
N PHE A 61 11.77 -4.73 51.23
CA PHE A 61 10.88 -3.59 51.43
C PHE A 61 9.43 -4.04 51.22
N PRO A 62 8.47 -3.57 52.04
CA PRO A 62 7.09 -4.04 51.97
C PRO A 62 6.49 -3.69 50.61
N GLU A 63 5.81 -4.66 49.99
CA GLU A 63 5.00 -4.47 48.78
C GLU A 63 3.97 -3.36 49.01
N GLU A 64 4.25 -2.16 48.50
CA GLU A 64 3.21 -1.25 48.06
C GLU A 64 3.04 -1.47 46.55
N ASP A 65 1.86 -1.97 46.18
CA ASP A 65 1.37 -2.13 44.81
C ASP A 65 1.63 -0.86 43.99
N MET A 66 2.67 -0.85 43.15
CA MET A 66 2.77 0.12 42.06
C MET A 66 2.05 -0.47 40.84
N PRO A 67 1.02 0.20 40.30
CA PRO A 67 0.29 -0.31 39.13
C PRO A 67 1.22 -0.35 37.91
N GLU A 68 1.24 -1.48 37.20
CA GLU A 68 1.72 -1.53 35.82
C GLU A 68 0.84 -0.60 34.99
N GLU A 69 1.38 0.53 34.53
CA GLU A 69 0.66 1.45 33.64
C GLU A 69 0.59 0.84 32.23
N GLU A 70 -0.39 -0.04 32.01
CA GLU A 70 -0.93 -0.33 30.68
C GLU A 70 -1.37 1.01 30.06
N PHE A 71 -1.01 1.28 28.80
CA PHE A 71 -1.43 2.50 28.11
C PHE A 71 -2.95 2.45 27.83
N ASP A 72 -3.75 2.86 28.82
CA ASP A 72 -5.20 3.00 28.69
C ASP A 72 -5.53 4.31 27.96
N MET A 73 -5.55 4.24 26.63
CA MET A 73 -5.98 5.33 25.75
C MET A 73 -7.34 5.92 26.17
N TRP A 74 -8.25 5.10 26.70
CA TRP A 74 -9.58 5.55 27.12
C TRP A 74 -9.55 6.20 28.50
N GLY A 75 -8.72 5.69 29.41
CA GLY A 75 -8.38 6.27 30.70
C GLY A 75 -7.80 7.69 30.59
N GLU A 76 -6.88 7.93 29.64
CA GLU A 76 -6.38 9.29 29.35
C GLU A 76 -7.47 10.25 28.86
N LEU A 77 -8.50 9.71 28.17
CA LEU A 77 -9.65 10.46 27.68
C LEU A 77 -10.77 10.61 28.73
N GLY A 78 -10.62 10.00 29.91
CA GLY A 78 -11.58 10.04 31.00
C GLY A 78 -12.91 9.32 30.71
N ILE A 79 -12.91 8.34 29.80
CA ILE A 79 -14.10 7.56 29.40
C ILE A 79 -13.78 6.06 29.38
N THR A 80 -14.79 5.19 29.50
CA THR A 80 -14.55 3.74 29.39
C THR A 80 -14.40 3.31 27.92
N ALA A 81 -13.68 2.21 27.68
CA ALA A 81 -13.55 1.63 26.34
C ALA A 81 -14.91 1.27 25.70
N GLY A 82 -15.88 0.84 26.52
CA GLY A 82 -17.26 0.56 26.09
C GLY A 82 -18.02 1.83 25.67
N ASP A 83 -17.89 2.91 26.43
CA ASP A 83 -18.49 4.21 26.11
C ASP A 83 -17.90 4.79 24.82
N GLY A 84 -16.59 4.68 24.67
CA GLY A 84 -15.84 5.04 23.48
C GLY A 84 -16.30 4.27 22.25
N LEU A 85 -16.46 2.95 22.38
CA LEU A 85 -16.98 2.08 21.32
C LEU A 85 -18.40 2.47 20.92
N GLU A 86 -19.32 2.66 21.88
CA GLU A 86 -20.70 3.02 21.59
C GLU A 86 -20.81 4.36 20.85
N LEU A 87 -20.06 5.36 21.32
CA LEU A 87 -20.04 6.69 20.76
C LEU A 87 -19.47 6.68 19.33
N ALA A 88 -18.33 6.01 19.13
CA ALA A 88 -17.68 5.90 17.82
C ALA A 88 -18.56 5.14 16.82
N ALA A 89 -19.12 4.00 17.21
CA ALA A 89 -20.03 3.23 16.36
C ALA A 89 -21.28 4.06 16.00
N GLY A 90 -21.90 4.72 16.99
CA GLY A 90 -23.07 5.57 16.79
C GLY A 90 -22.81 6.73 15.83
N ALA A 91 -21.67 7.41 15.95
CA ALA A 91 -21.29 8.50 15.07
C ALA A 91 -21.08 8.02 13.62
N ILE A 92 -20.34 6.93 13.42
CA ILE A 92 -20.05 6.37 12.10
C ILE A 92 -21.35 5.94 11.41
N ILE A 93 -22.24 5.22 12.11
CA ILE A 93 -23.52 4.76 11.55
C ILE A 93 -24.37 5.95 11.10
N LEU A 94 -24.48 6.99 11.93
CA LEU A 94 -25.27 8.18 11.63
C LEU A 94 -24.73 8.92 10.39
N ILE A 95 -23.41 9.10 10.29
CA ILE A 95 -22.76 9.74 9.14
C ILE A 95 -23.02 8.94 7.85
N VAL A 96 -22.90 7.62 7.90
CA VAL A 96 -23.17 6.75 6.75
C VAL A 96 -24.64 6.85 6.33
N PHE A 97 -25.58 6.79 7.26
CA PHE A 97 -27.01 6.90 6.92
C PHE A 97 -27.38 8.27 6.37
N ALA A 98 -26.92 9.35 7.00
CA ALA A 98 -27.16 10.71 6.54
C ALA A 98 -26.58 10.94 5.14
N SER A 99 -25.34 10.51 4.89
CA SER A 99 -24.68 10.69 3.59
C SER A 99 -25.39 9.91 2.47
N GLN A 100 -25.86 8.68 2.73
CA GLN A 100 -26.59 7.89 1.75
C GLN A 100 -27.99 8.45 1.47
N ALA A 101 -28.67 8.98 2.49
CA ALA A 101 -29.96 9.64 2.34
C ALA A 101 -29.85 10.94 1.52
N ILE A 102 -28.88 11.81 1.83
CA ILE A 102 -28.64 13.08 1.13
C ILE A 102 -28.24 12.86 -0.33
N SER A 103 -27.49 11.78 -0.61
CA SER A 103 -26.99 11.46 -1.96
C SER A 103 -27.92 10.57 -2.80
N ALA A 104 -29.09 10.19 -2.26
CA ALA A 104 -29.98 9.20 -2.87
C ALA A 104 -30.38 9.52 -4.31
N ASP A 105 -30.69 10.78 -4.59
CA ASP A 105 -31.09 11.25 -5.92
C ASP A 105 -30.04 10.99 -7.02
N LYS A 106 -28.78 11.33 -6.73
CA LYS A 106 -27.69 11.22 -7.72
C LYS A 106 -27.27 9.78 -7.99
N ASN A 107 -27.46 8.90 -7.00
CA ASN A 107 -26.98 7.54 -7.02
C ASN A 107 -28.06 6.53 -7.41
N GLY A 108 -29.33 6.80 -7.10
CA GLY A 108 -30.45 5.88 -7.35
C GLY A 108 -30.71 5.59 -8.82
N SER A 109 -30.55 6.57 -9.71
CA SER A 109 -30.70 6.39 -11.17
C SER A 109 -29.48 5.74 -11.84
N ARG A 110 -28.29 5.83 -11.23
CA ARG A 110 -27.02 5.32 -11.77
C ARG A 110 -26.75 3.84 -11.51
N ILE A 111 -27.67 3.15 -10.84
CA ILE A 111 -27.45 1.76 -10.45
C ILE A 111 -27.59 0.79 -11.63
N PHE A 112 -28.35 1.15 -12.67
CA PHE A 112 -28.68 0.29 -13.80
C PHE A 112 -27.60 0.30 -14.89
N LEU A 113 -27.37 -0.87 -15.49
CA LEU A 113 -26.48 -1.06 -16.63
C LEU A 113 -27.29 -1.25 -17.93
N PRO A 114 -26.64 -1.10 -19.09
CA PRO A 114 -27.27 -1.35 -20.40
C PRO A 114 -27.86 -2.76 -20.51
N ALA A 115 -27.18 -3.76 -19.93
CA ALA A 115 -27.66 -5.14 -19.89
C ALA A 115 -28.94 -5.32 -19.06
N ASP A 116 -29.25 -4.38 -18.15
CA ASP A 116 -30.45 -4.42 -17.30
C ASP A 116 -31.69 -3.85 -18.01
N VAL A 117 -31.57 -3.25 -19.20
CA VAL A 117 -32.71 -2.67 -19.96
C VAL A 117 -33.80 -3.72 -20.22
N ASN A 118 -33.41 -4.96 -20.53
CA ASN A 118 -34.37 -6.05 -20.70
C ASN A 118 -35.12 -6.38 -19.38
N LEU A 119 -34.46 -6.25 -18.22
CA LEU A 119 -35.10 -6.42 -16.91
C LEU A 119 -36.02 -5.25 -16.55
N LEU A 120 -35.74 -4.05 -17.07
CA LEU A 120 -36.53 -2.85 -16.84
C LEU A 120 -37.85 -2.87 -17.63
N PHE A 121 -37.84 -3.33 -18.89
CA PHE A 121 -39.00 -3.17 -19.79
C PHE A 121 -39.64 -4.48 -20.26
N SER A 122 -38.84 -5.50 -20.59
CA SER A 122 -39.35 -6.73 -21.19
C SER A 122 -39.69 -7.82 -20.17
N ALA A 123 -39.16 -7.71 -18.96
CA ALA A 123 -39.41 -8.68 -17.90
C ALA A 123 -40.75 -8.38 -17.20
N PRO A 124 -41.60 -9.38 -16.94
CA PRO A 124 -42.83 -9.23 -16.17
C PRO A 124 -42.53 -9.13 -14.66
N LEU A 125 -41.66 -8.19 -14.28
CA LEU A 125 -41.22 -7.97 -12.91
C LEU A 125 -41.71 -6.61 -12.42
N LYS A 126 -42.06 -6.52 -11.13
CA LYS A 126 -42.39 -5.25 -10.52
C LYS A 126 -41.15 -4.35 -10.47
N PRO A 127 -41.28 -3.02 -10.67
CA PRO A 127 -40.14 -2.09 -10.67
C PRO A 127 -39.26 -2.19 -9.40
N GLN A 128 -39.89 -2.38 -8.24
CA GLN A 128 -39.24 -2.56 -6.95
C GLN A 128 -38.38 -3.84 -6.90
N SER A 129 -38.80 -4.90 -7.60
CA SER A 129 -38.02 -6.14 -7.70
C SER A 129 -36.73 -5.93 -8.47
N VAL A 130 -36.75 -5.10 -9.51
CA VAL A 130 -35.57 -4.77 -10.32
C VAL A 130 -34.59 -3.92 -9.52
N LEU A 131 -35.09 -2.93 -8.77
CA LEU A 131 -34.34 -2.12 -7.81
C LEU A 131 -33.64 -2.99 -6.75
N LEU A 132 -34.38 -3.88 -6.10
CA LEU A 132 -33.84 -4.78 -5.06
C LEU A 132 -32.82 -5.77 -5.61
N PHE A 133 -33.08 -6.35 -6.80
CA PHE A 133 -32.13 -7.22 -7.49
C PHE A 133 -30.81 -6.48 -7.75
N ARG A 134 -30.89 -5.27 -8.31
CA ARG A 134 -29.70 -4.50 -8.66
C ARG A 134 -28.90 -4.09 -7.43
N LEU A 135 -29.58 -3.66 -6.37
CA LEU A 135 -28.93 -3.36 -5.09
C LEU A 135 -28.15 -4.56 -4.56
N GLY A 136 -28.78 -5.73 -4.57
CA GLY A 136 -28.16 -6.95 -4.07
C GLY A 136 -26.89 -7.33 -4.82
N THR A 137 -26.86 -7.14 -6.14
CA THR A 137 -25.63 -7.36 -6.92
C THR A 137 -24.49 -6.38 -6.60
N GLN A 138 -24.80 -5.23 -5.98
CA GLN A 138 -23.81 -4.25 -5.51
C GLN A 138 -23.35 -4.52 -4.07
N ILE A 139 -24.10 -5.26 -3.25
CA ILE A 139 -23.70 -5.57 -1.86
C ILE A 139 -22.35 -6.29 -1.85
N GLY A 140 -22.14 -7.26 -2.75
CA GLY A 140 -20.87 -7.98 -2.86
C GLY A 140 -19.68 -7.04 -3.09
N THR A 141 -19.80 -6.06 -3.98
CA THR A 141 -18.70 -5.14 -4.30
C THR A 141 -18.40 -4.17 -3.14
N MET A 142 -19.41 -3.80 -2.35
CA MET A 142 -19.24 -2.99 -1.14
C MET A 142 -18.59 -3.76 0.01
N LEU A 143 -18.99 -5.02 0.20
CA LEU A 143 -18.35 -5.92 1.17
C LEU A 143 -16.89 -6.19 0.79
N ALA A 144 -16.61 -6.46 -0.48
CA ALA A 144 -15.22 -6.53 -0.97
C ALA A 144 -14.46 -5.21 -0.75
N GLY A 145 -15.13 -4.07 -0.93
CA GLY A 145 -14.54 -2.77 -0.65
C GLY A 145 -14.23 -2.53 0.83
N SER A 146 -14.75 -3.36 1.74
CA SER A 146 -14.48 -3.28 3.18
C SER A 146 -13.36 -4.22 3.63
N LEU A 147 -12.74 -4.97 2.71
CA LEU A 147 -11.63 -5.90 3.03
C LEU A 147 -10.44 -5.19 3.70
N TYR A 148 -10.25 -3.89 3.48
CA TYR A 148 -9.19 -3.14 4.13
C TYR A 148 -9.35 -3.08 5.67
N LEU A 149 -10.58 -3.20 6.19
CA LEU A 149 -10.83 -3.21 7.63
C LEU A 149 -10.22 -4.44 8.31
N LEU A 150 -10.01 -5.54 7.58
CA LEU A 150 -9.35 -6.73 8.11
C LEU A 150 -7.90 -6.43 8.56
N PHE A 151 -7.24 -5.44 7.96
CA PHE A 151 -5.91 -5.00 8.38
C PHE A 151 -5.91 -4.24 9.70
N GLN A 152 -7.09 -3.85 10.22
CA GLN A 152 -7.23 -3.20 11.53
C GLN A 152 -7.40 -4.20 12.67
N ILE A 153 -7.56 -5.50 12.40
CA ILE A 153 -7.70 -6.52 13.47
C ILE A 153 -6.54 -6.44 14.46
N PRO A 154 -5.25 -6.43 14.04
CA PRO A 154 -4.14 -6.36 15.00
C PRO A 154 -4.19 -5.08 15.84
N ASN A 155 -4.51 -3.94 15.22
CA ASN A 155 -4.60 -2.66 15.92
C ASN A 155 -5.74 -2.65 16.95
N LEU A 156 -6.91 -3.17 16.61
CA LEU A 156 -8.06 -3.22 17.52
C LEU A 156 -7.85 -4.21 18.68
N VAL A 157 -7.16 -5.32 18.42
CA VAL A 157 -6.88 -6.33 19.46
C VAL A 157 -5.75 -5.89 20.38
N HIS A 158 -4.62 -5.47 19.81
CA HIS A 158 -3.41 -5.19 20.60
C HIS A 158 -3.35 -3.75 21.10
N ASN A 159 -3.68 -2.76 20.28
CA ASN A 159 -3.50 -1.34 20.67
C ASN A 159 -4.74 -0.73 21.32
N VAL A 160 -5.94 -1.26 21.06
CA VAL A 160 -7.20 -0.78 21.66
C VAL A 160 -7.70 -1.71 22.78
N GLY A 161 -7.16 -2.93 22.89
CA GLY A 161 -7.50 -3.90 23.94
C GLY A 161 -8.83 -4.63 23.73
N PHE A 162 -9.38 -4.66 22.51
CA PHE A 162 -10.63 -5.39 22.24
C PHE A 162 -10.40 -6.89 22.01
N ASP A 163 -11.29 -7.71 22.56
CA ASP A 163 -11.27 -9.14 22.26
C ASP A 163 -11.65 -9.43 20.79
N LEU A 164 -11.25 -10.60 20.29
CA LEU A 164 -11.51 -10.97 18.90
C LEU A 164 -13.02 -10.97 18.57
N TRP A 165 -13.88 -11.31 19.54
CA TRP A 165 -15.32 -11.35 19.32
C TRP A 165 -15.93 -9.97 19.16
N THR A 166 -15.48 -8.98 19.94
CA THR A 166 -15.85 -7.57 19.77
C THR A 166 -15.42 -7.08 18.40
N VAL A 167 -14.20 -7.38 17.96
CA VAL A 167 -13.71 -6.98 16.63
C VAL A 167 -14.56 -7.58 15.51
N LEU A 168 -14.92 -8.86 15.62
CA LEU A 168 -15.83 -9.51 14.67
C LEU A 168 -17.23 -8.88 14.70
N ALA A 169 -17.74 -8.49 15.87
CA ALA A 169 -19.01 -7.79 16.00
C ALA A 169 -18.97 -6.39 15.37
N ILE A 170 -17.88 -5.62 15.54
CA ILE A 170 -17.69 -4.33 14.87
C ILE A 170 -17.77 -4.50 13.34
N PHE A 171 -17.14 -5.53 12.78
CA PHE A 171 -17.22 -5.80 11.34
C PHE A 171 -18.63 -6.24 10.89
N ALA A 172 -19.30 -7.07 11.69
CA ALA A 172 -20.69 -7.45 11.42
C ALA A 172 -21.62 -6.22 11.42
N ALA A 173 -21.46 -5.33 12.40
CA ALA A 173 -22.20 -4.08 12.50
C ALA A 173 -21.91 -3.13 11.34
N TRP A 174 -20.65 -3.05 10.89
CA TRP A 174 -20.28 -2.31 9.68
C TRP A 174 -21.01 -2.87 8.44
N PHE A 175 -21.05 -4.19 8.27
CA PHE A 175 -21.78 -4.82 7.16
C PHE A 175 -23.28 -4.58 7.23
N MET A 176 -23.89 -4.69 8.43
CA MET A 176 -25.29 -4.34 8.64
C MET A 176 -25.55 -2.88 8.25
N THR A 177 -24.68 -1.97 8.69
CA THR A 177 -24.75 -0.53 8.36
C THR A 177 -24.72 -0.31 6.85
N LEU A 178 -23.80 -0.94 6.13
CA LEU A 178 -23.74 -0.81 4.67
C LEU A 178 -25.01 -1.30 3.98
N ILE A 179 -25.57 -2.43 4.40
CA ILE A 179 -26.81 -2.98 3.83
C ILE A 179 -28.00 -2.06 4.11
N ILE A 180 -28.18 -1.63 5.37
CA ILE A 180 -29.30 -0.77 5.76
C ILE A 180 -29.21 0.59 5.08
N SER A 181 -28.01 1.18 5.02
CA SER A 181 -27.78 2.48 4.38
C SER A 181 -28.23 2.49 2.91
N LYS A 182 -28.19 1.34 2.25
CA LYS A 182 -28.63 1.15 0.88
C LYS A 182 -30.14 1.00 0.73
N PHE A 183 -30.79 0.34 1.68
CA PHE A 183 -32.24 0.37 1.73
C PHE A 183 -32.78 1.77 2.04
N ILE A 184 -32.12 2.52 2.93
CA ILE A 184 -32.43 3.94 3.18
C ILE A 184 -32.27 4.75 1.89
N GLN A 185 -31.16 4.57 1.16
CA GLN A 185 -30.93 5.24 -0.11
C GLN A 185 -32.04 4.96 -1.13
N ILE A 186 -32.46 3.70 -1.28
CA ILE A 186 -33.55 3.33 -2.19
C ILE A 186 -34.88 3.92 -1.73
N LEU A 187 -35.20 3.82 -0.44
CA LEU A 187 -36.45 4.35 0.09
C LEU A 187 -36.55 5.85 -0.20
N VAL A 188 -35.50 6.62 0.14
CA VAL A 188 -35.46 8.05 -0.14
C VAL A 188 -35.56 8.30 -1.64
N TYR A 189 -34.79 7.59 -2.47
CA TYR A 189 -34.84 7.74 -3.93
C TYR A 189 -36.26 7.51 -4.47
N THR A 190 -36.90 6.40 -4.09
CA THR A 190 -38.24 6.00 -4.56
C THR A 190 -39.30 7.01 -4.13
N VAL A 191 -39.23 7.51 -2.90
CA VAL A 191 -40.14 8.56 -2.42
C VAL A 191 -39.89 9.87 -3.18
N THR A 192 -38.63 10.26 -3.39
CA THR A 192 -38.29 11.52 -4.07
C THR A 192 -38.54 11.50 -5.58
N SER A 193 -38.48 10.34 -6.23
CA SER A 193 -38.79 10.18 -7.65
C SER A 193 -40.30 10.18 -7.88
N THR A 194 -41.07 9.56 -6.98
CA THR A 194 -42.53 9.54 -7.04
C THR A 194 -43.16 10.88 -6.65
N TYR A 195 -42.54 11.62 -5.72
CA TYR A 195 -43.03 12.92 -5.26
C TYR A 195 -41.99 14.03 -5.50
N VAL A 196 -41.80 14.39 -6.77
CA VAL A 196 -40.76 15.34 -7.22
C VAL A 196 -40.84 16.69 -6.51
N GLU A 197 -42.04 17.19 -6.18
CA GLU A 197 -42.24 18.46 -5.46
C GLU A 197 -41.72 18.43 -4.01
N HIS A 198 -41.72 17.26 -3.37
CA HIS A 198 -41.28 17.08 -1.99
C HIS A 198 -39.77 16.80 -1.88
N LYS A 199 -39.09 16.54 -3.00
CA LYS A 199 -37.67 16.21 -3.07
C LYS A 199 -36.77 17.18 -2.31
N LYS A 200 -36.88 18.49 -2.56
CA LYS A 200 -36.09 19.51 -1.84
C LYS A 200 -36.45 19.58 -0.35
N LYS A 201 -37.74 19.41 -0.03
CA LYS A 201 -38.25 19.48 1.36
C LYS A 201 -37.72 18.32 2.20
N ILE A 202 -37.66 17.11 1.64
CA ILE A 202 -37.09 15.93 2.31
C ILE A 202 -35.60 16.15 2.62
N ILE A 203 -34.82 16.64 1.65
CA ILE A 203 -33.39 16.90 1.85
C ILE A 203 -33.15 18.00 2.90
N TYR A 204 -33.88 19.11 2.82
CA TYR A 204 -33.78 20.17 3.84
C TYR A 204 -34.27 19.71 5.21
N GLY A 205 -35.27 18.83 5.27
CA GLY A 205 -35.72 18.19 6.50
C GLY A 205 -34.63 17.36 7.17
N ILE A 206 -33.84 16.60 6.39
CA ILE A 206 -32.68 15.85 6.91
C ILE A 206 -31.63 16.81 7.49
N TYR A 207 -31.29 17.89 6.79
CA TYR A 207 -30.35 18.89 7.31
C TYR A 207 -30.87 19.57 8.59
N ALA A 208 -32.15 19.94 8.62
CA ALA A 208 -32.77 20.54 9.80
C ALA A 208 -32.75 19.57 11.00
N PHE A 209 -32.99 18.28 10.78
CA PHE A 209 -32.92 17.26 11.82
C PHE A 209 -31.50 17.10 12.38
N LEU A 210 -30.48 17.05 11.51
CA LEU A 210 -29.08 16.98 11.96
C LEU A 210 -28.65 18.25 12.72
N ALA A 211 -29.08 19.42 12.25
CA ALA A 211 -28.83 20.69 12.93
C ALA A 211 -29.51 20.74 14.31
N LEU A 212 -30.72 20.18 14.43
CA LEU A 212 -31.45 20.08 15.70
C LEU A 212 -30.69 19.18 16.69
N ILE A 213 -30.18 18.02 16.26
CA ILE A 213 -29.36 17.13 17.12
C ILE A 213 -28.10 17.85 17.58
N ALA A 214 -27.40 18.54 16.67
CA ALA A 214 -26.19 19.28 17.02
C ALA A 214 -26.47 20.43 18.00
N ALA A 215 -27.57 21.16 17.81
CA ALA A 215 -28.01 22.21 18.72
C ALA A 215 -28.41 21.65 20.10
N ALA A 216 -29.13 20.53 20.14
CA ALA A 216 -29.51 19.85 21.37
C ALA A 216 -28.28 19.37 22.16
N PHE A 217 -27.31 18.76 21.47
CA PHE A 217 -26.04 18.37 22.07
C PHE A 217 -25.27 19.60 22.59
N PHE A 218 -25.20 20.69 21.82
CA PHE A 218 -24.50 21.91 22.26
C PHE A 218 -25.14 22.52 23.52
N VAL A 219 -26.47 22.57 23.58
CA VAL A 219 -27.18 23.03 24.78
C VAL A 219 -26.89 22.11 25.96
N TYR A 220 -26.95 20.79 25.75
CA TYR A 220 -26.65 19.79 26.79
C TYR A 220 -25.21 19.90 27.31
N ALA A 221 -24.23 19.97 26.41
CA ALA A 221 -22.80 20.09 26.72
C ALA A 221 -22.47 21.40 27.45
N LYS A 222 -23.24 22.47 27.21
CA LYS A 222 -23.08 23.73 27.95
C LYS A 222 -23.81 23.74 29.29
N SER A 223 -24.88 22.95 29.42
CA SER A 223 -25.65 22.83 30.66
C SER A 223 -25.11 21.78 31.63
N SER A 224 -24.23 20.90 31.15
CA SER A 224 -23.53 19.91 31.97
C SER A 224 -22.25 20.52 32.50
N ASP A 225 -21.91 20.22 33.75
CA ASP A 225 -20.59 20.55 34.33
C ASP A 225 -19.51 19.52 33.91
N GLU A 226 -19.79 18.71 32.88
CA GLU A 226 -18.93 17.64 32.36
C GLU A 226 -18.03 18.16 31.22
N GLY A 227 -16.86 17.55 31.03
CA GLY A 227 -16.05 17.77 29.84
C GLY A 227 -16.80 17.36 28.57
N ILE A 228 -16.49 18.00 27.42
CA ILE A 228 -17.22 17.81 26.14
C ILE A 228 -17.36 16.34 25.74
N LEU A 229 -16.29 15.55 25.94
CA LEU A 229 -16.28 14.13 25.58
C LEU A 229 -17.21 13.31 26.49
N ALA A 230 -17.17 13.57 27.81
CA ALA A 230 -18.09 12.97 28.77
C ALA A 230 -19.54 13.37 28.48
N ALA A 231 -19.81 14.66 28.20
CA ALA A 231 -21.13 15.12 27.80
C ALA A 231 -21.62 14.45 26.49
N ALA A 232 -20.71 14.16 25.54
CA ALA A 232 -21.03 13.43 24.32
C ALA A 232 -21.41 11.97 24.61
N VAL A 233 -20.65 11.30 25.46
CA VAL A 233 -20.97 9.95 25.96
C VAL A 233 -22.35 9.96 26.63
N SER A 234 -22.56 10.84 27.61
CA SER A 234 -23.83 10.96 28.36
C SER A 234 -25.03 11.21 27.44
N PHE A 235 -24.88 12.06 26.42
CA PHE A 235 -25.96 12.39 25.49
C PHE A 235 -26.23 11.28 24.45
N PHE A 236 -25.19 10.81 23.76
CA PHE A 236 -25.34 9.88 22.64
C PHE A 236 -25.42 8.40 23.06
N ASN A 237 -24.93 8.05 24.25
CA ASN A 237 -25.03 6.70 24.82
C ASN A 237 -26.21 6.54 25.80
N ALA A 238 -27.04 7.57 25.97
CA ALA A 238 -28.23 7.51 26.83
C ALA A 238 -29.10 6.27 26.51
N PRO A 239 -29.62 5.52 27.49
CA PRO A 239 -30.24 4.20 27.23
C PRO A 239 -31.35 4.16 26.18
N PHE A 240 -32.14 5.23 26.04
CA PHE A 240 -33.20 5.34 25.04
C PHE A 240 -32.67 5.32 23.60
N THR A 241 -31.42 5.77 23.39
CA THR A 241 -30.79 5.84 22.06
C THR A 241 -30.60 4.46 21.44
N ARG A 242 -30.41 3.42 22.26
CA ARG A 242 -30.30 2.01 21.83
C ARG A 242 -31.58 1.47 21.21
N TRP A 243 -32.73 2.12 21.43
CA TRP A 243 -34.03 1.72 20.88
C TRP A 243 -34.40 2.39 19.57
N ILE A 244 -33.61 3.38 19.12
CA ILE A 244 -33.84 4.04 17.83
C ILE A 244 -33.60 3.03 16.70
N PRO A 245 -34.56 2.82 15.77
CA PRO A 245 -34.43 1.84 14.70
C PRO A 245 -33.15 1.99 13.88
N PHE A 246 -32.46 0.87 13.67
CA PHE A 246 -31.19 0.73 12.97
C PHE A 246 -29.99 1.48 13.58
N TRP A 247 -30.11 2.77 13.89
CA TRP A 247 -29.02 3.53 14.52
C TRP A 247 -28.71 3.00 15.92
N GLY A 248 -29.73 2.89 16.76
CA GLY A 248 -29.65 2.36 18.12
C GLY A 248 -29.38 0.86 18.16
N TRP A 249 -30.09 0.08 17.34
CA TRP A 249 -29.96 -1.38 17.35
C TRP A 249 -28.56 -1.85 16.92
N ILE A 250 -27.98 -1.25 15.88
CA ILE A 250 -26.65 -1.68 15.39
C ILE A 250 -25.54 -1.25 16.38
N LYS A 251 -25.62 -0.06 16.99
CA LYS A 251 -24.64 0.31 18.02
C LYS A 251 -24.79 -0.54 19.28
N ALA A 252 -26.03 -0.82 19.71
CA ALA A 252 -26.28 -1.65 20.88
C ALA A 252 -25.87 -3.11 20.67
N PHE A 253 -25.90 -3.60 19.42
CA PHE A 253 -25.31 -4.89 19.05
C PHE A 253 -23.79 -4.92 19.30
N CYS A 254 -23.05 -3.85 18.94
CA CYS A 254 -21.60 -3.77 19.19
C CYS A 254 -21.29 -3.76 20.68
N VAL A 255 -22.01 -2.93 21.44
CA VAL A 255 -21.83 -2.80 22.88
C VAL A 255 -22.20 -4.08 23.61
N SER A 256 -23.30 -4.73 23.22
CA SER A 256 -23.68 -6.03 23.81
C SER A 256 -22.63 -7.11 23.53
N ALA A 257 -21.93 -7.06 22.39
CA ALA A 257 -20.84 -7.99 22.10
C ALA A 257 -19.61 -7.70 22.96
N PHE A 258 -19.27 -6.43 23.14
CA PHE A 258 -18.18 -5.98 24.03
C PHE A 258 -18.44 -6.34 25.49
N GLU A 259 -19.67 -6.17 25.97
CA GLU A 259 -20.09 -6.55 27.33
C GLU A 259 -20.22 -8.08 27.52
N GLY A 260 -20.04 -8.90 26.48
CA GLY A 260 -20.27 -10.35 26.52
C GLY A 260 -21.76 -10.74 26.67
N ASN A 261 -22.69 -9.81 26.46
CA ASN A 261 -24.13 -10.01 26.60
C ASN A 261 -24.75 -10.65 25.34
N ILE A 262 -24.71 -11.97 25.28
CA ILE A 262 -25.27 -12.77 24.16
C ILE A 262 -26.75 -12.46 23.91
N THR A 263 -27.54 -12.26 24.96
CA THR A 263 -28.98 -11.96 24.85
C THR A 263 -29.20 -10.63 24.12
N GLY A 264 -28.41 -9.60 24.46
CA GLY A 264 -28.43 -8.31 23.77
C GLY A 264 -28.04 -8.45 22.30
N VAL A 265 -26.95 -9.17 22.01
CA VAL A 265 -26.49 -9.45 20.63
C VAL A 265 -27.60 -10.09 19.79
N LEU A 266 -28.26 -11.12 20.32
CA LEU A 266 -29.35 -11.82 19.63
C LEU A 266 -30.58 -10.92 19.44
N LEU A 267 -30.99 -10.18 20.47
CA LEU A 267 -32.14 -9.27 20.42
C LEU A 267 -31.95 -8.20 19.35
N TYR A 268 -30.83 -7.48 19.38
CA TYR A 268 -30.57 -6.39 18.43
C TYR A 268 -30.32 -6.91 17.01
N SER A 269 -29.76 -8.11 16.85
CA SER A 269 -29.69 -8.79 15.55
C SER A 269 -31.09 -9.08 14.99
N LEU A 270 -31.98 -9.64 15.82
CA LEU A 270 -33.35 -9.94 15.44
C LEU A 270 -34.13 -8.68 15.07
N LEU A 271 -34.02 -7.61 15.88
CA LEU A 271 -34.64 -6.31 15.59
C LEU A 271 -34.13 -5.72 14.27
N THR A 272 -32.82 -5.81 14.01
CA THR A 272 -32.23 -5.32 12.75
C THR A 272 -32.72 -6.12 11.55
N ILE A 273 -32.83 -7.46 11.66
CA ILE A 273 -33.37 -8.32 10.59
C ILE A 273 -34.85 -8.03 10.37
N ALA A 274 -35.67 -8.00 11.41
CA ALA A 274 -37.10 -7.72 11.33
C ALA A 274 -37.37 -6.33 10.75
N GLY A 275 -36.63 -5.32 11.22
CA GLY A 275 -36.65 -3.97 10.67
C GLY A 275 -36.27 -3.94 9.19
N SER A 276 -35.26 -4.71 8.77
CA SER A 276 -34.87 -4.82 7.36
C SER A 276 -36.00 -5.37 6.51
N VAL A 277 -36.70 -6.41 6.99
CA VAL A 277 -37.85 -6.99 6.29
C VAL A 277 -38.98 -5.97 6.17
N LEU A 278 -39.28 -5.23 7.24
CA LEU A 278 -40.29 -4.16 7.22
C LEU A 278 -39.90 -3.02 6.29
N LEU A 279 -38.62 -2.65 6.24
CA LEU A 279 -38.10 -1.62 5.35
C LEU A 279 -38.23 -2.04 3.87
N VAL A 280 -37.88 -3.28 3.55
CA VAL A 280 -38.08 -3.85 2.21
C VAL A 280 -39.57 -3.92 1.85
N TYR A 281 -40.43 -4.31 2.79
CA TYR A 281 -41.88 -4.29 2.61
C TYR A 281 -42.41 -2.87 2.37
N GLY A 282 -41.91 -1.87 3.11
CA GLY A 282 -42.22 -0.47 2.89
C GLY A 282 -41.86 -0.01 1.48
N ILE A 283 -40.62 -0.27 1.04
CA ILE A 283 -40.15 0.03 -0.31
C ILE A 283 -41.04 -0.64 -1.37
N TRP A 284 -41.47 -1.88 -1.13
CA TRP A 284 -42.31 -2.63 -2.07
C TRP A 284 -43.69 -2.00 -2.29
N ASN A 285 -44.22 -1.29 -1.29
CA ASN A 285 -45.55 -0.67 -1.34
C ASN A 285 -45.54 0.78 -1.85
N VAL A 286 -44.37 1.41 -1.98
CA VAL A 286 -44.26 2.73 -2.61
C VAL A 286 -44.29 2.53 -4.13
N LYS A 287 -45.14 3.28 -4.84
CA LYS A 287 -45.10 3.35 -6.31
C LYS A 287 -43.73 3.87 -6.71
N ALA A 288 -43.04 3.18 -7.61
CA ALA A 288 -41.68 3.53 -8.01
C ALA A 288 -41.69 4.00 -9.46
N ASP A 289 -41.59 5.31 -9.66
CA ASP A 289 -41.54 5.93 -10.99
C ASP A 289 -40.10 6.42 -11.24
N PHE A 290 -39.24 5.54 -11.76
CA PHE A 290 -37.80 5.80 -11.94
C PHE A 290 -37.28 5.43 -13.33
N TYR A 291 -38.14 4.89 -14.20
CA TYR A 291 -37.72 4.30 -15.48
C TYR A 291 -37.14 5.31 -16.45
N GLU A 292 -37.70 6.53 -16.52
CA GLU A 292 -37.16 7.59 -17.38
C GLU A 292 -35.75 8.00 -16.92
N ASP A 293 -35.58 8.25 -15.63
CA ASP A 293 -34.28 8.59 -15.04
C ASP A 293 -33.25 7.46 -15.20
N ALA A 294 -33.70 6.20 -15.07
CA ALA A 294 -32.85 5.02 -15.25
C ALA A 294 -32.46 4.77 -16.71
N MET A 295 -33.35 5.04 -17.68
CA MET A 295 -33.04 4.93 -19.11
C MET A 295 -31.98 5.93 -19.53
N ALA A 296 -32.20 7.21 -19.25
CA ALA A 296 -31.28 8.29 -19.63
C ALA A 296 -29.87 8.05 -19.06
N LYS A 297 -29.77 7.42 -17.88
CA LYS A 297 -28.48 7.05 -17.28
C LYS A 297 -27.90 5.75 -17.78
N SER A 298 -28.73 4.75 -18.07
CA SER A 298 -28.25 3.48 -18.66
C SER A 298 -27.73 3.69 -20.08
N GLU A 299 -28.36 4.57 -20.85
CA GLU A 299 -27.90 5.01 -22.19
C GLU A 299 -26.56 5.74 -22.10
N GLU A 300 -26.42 6.72 -21.19
CA GLU A 300 -25.12 7.39 -20.94
C GLU A 300 -24.01 6.39 -20.57
N ILE A 301 -24.34 5.33 -19.82
CA ILE A 301 -23.40 4.25 -19.48
C ILE A 301 -23.14 3.32 -20.68
N ALA A 302 -24.14 3.02 -21.50
CA ALA A 302 -24.02 2.19 -22.70
C ALA A 302 -23.09 2.85 -23.71
N GLU A 303 -23.34 4.12 -24.02
CA GLU A 303 -22.51 4.92 -24.91
C GLU A 303 -21.06 4.97 -24.39
N MET A 304 -20.88 5.11 -23.08
CA MET A 304 -19.56 5.06 -22.46
C MET A 304 -18.89 3.68 -22.64
N MET A 305 -19.62 2.58 -22.46
CA MET A 305 -19.10 1.21 -22.59
C MET A 305 -18.81 0.81 -24.04
N ASP A 306 -19.67 1.19 -24.98
CA ASP A 306 -19.48 0.93 -26.41
C ASP A 306 -18.33 1.76 -26.96
N ALA A 307 -18.17 3.01 -26.51
CA ALA A 307 -16.99 3.82 -26.79
C ALA A 307 -15.70 3.19 -26.22
N MET A 308 -15.76 2.45 -25.10
CA MET A 308 -14.62 1.73 -24.54
C MET A 308 -14.24 0.46 -25.31
N GLN A 309 -15.20 -0.19 -25.99
CA GLN A 309 -15.00 -1.48 -26.65
C GLN A 309 -14.68 -1.38 -28.14
N SER A 310 -15.17 -0.33 -28.81
CA SER A 310 -15.03 -0.16 -30.26
C SER A 310 -13.62 0.25 -30.72
N GLU A 311 -12.80 0.86 -29.86
CA GLU A 311 -11.41 1.21 -30.18
C GLU A 311 -10.47 0.97 -28.98
N GLY A 312 -9.52 0.04 -29.12
CA GLY A 312 -8.61 -0.37 -28.05
C GLY A 312 -7.84 0.81 -27.44
N ARG A 313 -7.86 0.94 -26.10
CA ARG A 313 -7.11 1.92 -25.29
C ARG A 313 -7.18 3.39 -25.76
N ASN A 314 -8.13 3.76 -26.62
CA ASN A 314 -8.29 5.12 -27.14
C ASN A 314 -9.56 5.72 -26.54
N PHE A 315 -9.40 6.55 -25.52
CA PHE A 315 -10.54 7.13 -24.84
C PHE A 315 -10.96 8.45 -25.48
N MET A 316 -12.22 8.49 -25.92
CA MET A 316 -12.98 9.70 -26.29
C MET A 316 -14.04 9.96 -25.21
N ILE A 317 -14.06 11.16 -24.60
CA ILE A 317 -15.23 11.66 -23.84
C ILE A 317 -16.02 12.60 -24.75
N LYS A 318 -17.21 12.20 -25.18
CA LYS A 318 -18.23 13.16 -25.61
C LYS A 318 -18.76 13.86 -24.36
N ARG A 319 -18.54 15.19 -24.25
CA ARG A 319 -19.01 15.99 -23.12
C ARG A 319 -20.54 15.90 -22.98
N SER A 320 -21.04 15.40 -21.85
CA SER A 320 -22.46 15.52 -21.52
C SER A 320 -22.77 16.96 -21.07
N LYS A 321 -23.78 17.56 -21.71
CA LYS A 321 -24.26 18.95 -21.64
C LYS A 321 -23.42 20.00 -22.38
N ASP A 322 -24.02 20.49 -23.47
CA ASP A 322 -23.84 21.89 -23.89
C ASP A 322 -24.08 22.79 -22.66
N ARG A 323 -23.04 23.52 -22.27
CA ARG A 323 -23.12 24.48 -21.17
C ARG A 323 -23.78 25.75 -21.71
N SER A 324 -24.63 26.37 -20.89
CA SER A 324 -25.51 27.48 -21.28
C SER A 324 -24.87 28.54 -22.19
N ASP A 325 -25.67 29.06 -23.12
CA ASP A 325 -25.29 30.07 -24.13
C ASP A 325 -24.77 31.40 -23.54
N ARG A 326 -24.89 31.58 -22.22
CA ARG A 326 -24.36 32.75 -21.47
C ARG A 326 -22.86 32.68 -21.18
N LEU A 327 -22.17 31.62 -21.60
CA LEU A 327 -20.75 31.45 -21.37
C LEU A 327 -19.93 32.26 -22.39
N ASN A 328 -19.40 33.41 -21.96
CA ASN A 328 -18.48 34.20 -22.80
C ASN A 328 -17.25 33.36 -23.17
N ARG A 329 -17.05 33.07 -24.46
CA ARG A 329 -16.01 32.16 -24.98
C ARG A 329 -14.79 32.96 -25.44
N ASP A 330 -14.22 33.75 -24.54
CA ASP A 330 -13.10 34.69 -24.84
C ASP A 330 -11.78 34.01 -25.23
N GLY A 331 -11.77 32.67 -25.34
CA GLY A 331 -10.58 31.86 -25.56
C GLY A 331 -9.64 31.83 -24.36
N MET A 332 -8.78 30.82 -24.29
CA MET A 332 -7.67 30.80 -23.34
C MET A 332 -6.50 31.57 -23.98
N LYS A 333 -6.03 32.64 -23.32
CA LYS A 333 -5.02 33.55 -23.89
C LYS A 333 -3.56 33.16 -23.61
N HIS A 334 -3.34 32.16 -22.75
CA HIS A 334 -2.02 31.74 -22.28
C HIS A 334 -1.87 30.22 -22.32
N GLY A 335 -0.65 29.76 -22.58
CA GLY A 335 -0.28 28.35 -22.65
C GLY A 335 0.08 27.88 -24.07
N SER A 336 1.13 27.08 -24.18
CA SER A 336 1.66 26.44 -25.40
C SER A 336 2.24 25.07 -25.07
N GLY A 337 2.00 24.06 -25.91
CA GLY A 337 2.47 22.70 -25.66
C GLY A 337 1.88 22.12 -24.36
N ALA A 338 2.73 21.52 -23.51
CA ALA A 338 2.29 20.84 -22.29
C ALA A 338 1.79 21.81 -21.19
N ASN A 339 2.29 23.04 -21.12
CA ASN A 339 1.89 23.98 -20.06
C ASN A 339 0.44 24.48 -20.20
N VAL A 340 -0.22 24.20 -21.33
CA VAL A 340 -1.65 24.44 -21.57
C VAL A 340 -2.52 23.83 -20.46
N PHE A 341 -2.13 22.67 -19.90
CA PHE A 341 -2.90 22.01 -18.83
C PHE A 341 -2.90 22.82 -17.52
N PHE A 342 -1.79 23.49 -17.20
CA PHE A 342 -1.71 24.41 -16.07
C PHE A 342 -2.62 25.62 -16.28
N PHE A 343 -2.47 26.32 -17.41
CA PHE A 343 -3.25 27.52 -17.71
C PHE A 343 -4.73 27.23 -17.87
N LYS A 344 -5.11 26.06 -18.41
CA LYS A 344 -6.50 25.58 -18.44
C LYS A 344 -7.09 25.52 -17.03
N THR A 345 -6.34 24.97 -16.07
CA THR A 345 -6.79 24.83 -14.69
C THR A 345 -6.98 26.19 -14.02
N MET A 346 -6.00 27.08 -14.17
CA MET A 346 -6.08 28.45 -13.64
C MET A 346 -7.20 29.28 -14.30
N TYR A 347 -7.36 29.17 -15.61
CA TYR A 347 -8.43 29.84 -16.36
C TYR A 347 -9.82 29.38 -15.90
N ASN A 348 -10.01 28.06 -15.72
CA ASN A 348 -11.26 27.53 -15.20
C ASN A 348 -11.55 28.03 -13.78
N ARG A 349 -10.54 28.08 -12.91
CA ARG A 349 -10.68 28.66 -11.56
C ARG A 349 -11.17 30.11 -11.65
N TRP A 350 -10.46 30.94 -12.41
CA TRP A 350 -10.77 32.36 -12.56
C TRP A 350 -12.19 32.60 -13.07
N ARG A 351 -12.66 31.75 -13.98
CA ARG A 351 -13.97 31.86 -14.61
C ARG A 351 -15.13 31.46 -13.69
N PHE A 352 -14.94 30.44 -12.86
CA PHE A 352 -16.04 29.82 -12.10
C PHE A 352 -16.01 30.12 -10.59
N ALA A 353 -14.92 30.68 -10.07
CA ALA A 353 -14.81 31.08 -8.68
C ALA A 353 -15.57 32.38 -8.38
N PHE A 354 -16.17 32.47 -7.20
CA PHE A 354 -16.74 33.71 -6.68
C PHE A 354 -15.61 34.73 -6.46
N LEU A 355 -15.82 35.99 -6.87
CA LEU A 355 -14.79 37.04 -6.91
C LEU A 355 -13.51 36.63 -7.67
N HIS A 356 -13.61 35.70 -8.63
CA HIS A 356 -12.49 35.15 -9.40
C HIS A 356 -11.42 34.40 -8.59
N PHE A 357 -11.62 34.22 -7.26
CA PHE A 357 -10.64 33.59 -6.38
C PHE A 357 -11.22 32.52 -5.44
N ILE A 358 -12.46 32.68 -4.95
CA ILE A 358 -13.08 31.80 -3.95
C ILE A 358 -13.85 30.68 -4.65
N THR A 359 -13.35 29.46 -4.58
CA THR A 359 -14.06 28.28 -5.10
C THR A 359 -15.03 27.72 -4.06
N LYS A 360 -15.91 26.80 -4.49
CA LYS A 360 -16.74 26.04 -3.56
C LYS A 360 -15.88 25.27 -2.54
N THR A 361 -14.74 24.76 -2.98
CA THR A 361 -13.76 24.06 -2.15
C THR A 361 -13.14 25.00 -1.11
N THR A 362 -12.76 26.22 -1.50
CA THR A 362 -12.32 27.27 -0.56
C THR A 362 -13.38 27.49 0.52
N GLY A 363 -14.66 27.61 0.12
CA GLY A 363 -15.76 27.76 1.06
C GLY A 363 -15.89 26.59 2.05
N THR A 364 -15.70 25.35 1.58
CA THR A 364 -15.69 24.17 2.44
C THR A 364 -14.55 24.19 3.45
N TYR A 365 -13.31 24.50 3.03
CA TYR A 365 -12.19 24.59 3.95
C TYR A 365 -12.36 25.71 4.97
N VAL A 366 -12.82 26.88 4.54
CA VAL A 366 -13.08 28.01 5.45
C VAL A 366 -14.16 27.65 6.47
N PHE A 367 -15.26 27.04 6.04
CA PHE A 367 -16.33 26.62 6.96
C PHE A 367 -15.83 25.65 8.03
N ILE A 368 -15.05 24.64 7.64
CA ILE A 368 -14.47 23.65 8.55
C ILE A 368 -13.45 24.31 9.49
N ALA A 369 -12.56 25.14 8.96
CA ALA A 369 -11.56 25.85 9.76
C ALA A 369 -12.22 26.77 10.79
N VAL A 370 -13.29 27.47 10.44
CA VAL A 370 -14.07 28.33 11.37
C VAL A 370 -14.67 27.49 12.47
N ILE A 371 -15.36 26.38 12.17
CA ILE A 371 -15.98 25.52 13.19
C ILE A 371 -14.94 25.03 14.19
N ILE A 372 -13.83 24.47 13.70
CA ILE A 372 -12.79 23.92 14.57
C ILE A 372 -12.13 25.03 15.37
N SER A 373 -11.82 26.16 14.74
CA SER A 373 -11.14 27.27 15.41
C SER A 373 -12.02 27.93 16.49
N VAL A 374 -13.33 28.06 16.23
CA VAL A 374 -14.31 28.52 17.23
C VAL A 374 -14.41 27.51 18.37
N PHE A 375 -14.47 26.22 18.07
CA PHE A 375 -14.49 25.17 19.09
C PHE A 375 -13.23 25.21 19.97
N MET A 376 -12.05 25.28 19.35
CA MET A 376 -10.77 25.37 20.05
C MET A 376 -10.68 26.63 20.92
N ARG A 377 -11.13 27.77 20.41
CA ARG A 377 -11.04 29.05 21.12
C ARG A 377 -12.04 29.18 22.26
N PHE A 378 -13.29 28.80 22.04
CA PHE A 378 -14.40 29.11 22.95
C PHE A 378 -14.89 27.92 23.77
N VAL A 379 -14.47 26.70 23.45
CA VAL A 379 -14.91 25.49 24.18
C VAL A 379 -13.72 24.76 24.80
N VAL A 380 -12.61 24.61 24.07
CA VAL A 380 -11.37 23.99 24.59
C VAL A 380 -10.45 25.02 25.26
N GLU A 381 -10.67 26.31 25.02
CA GLU A 381 -9.84 27.43 25.52
C GLU A 381 -8.34 27.32 25.16
N SER A 382 -8.04 26.73 24.01
CA SER A 382 -6.66 26.52 23.52
C SER A 382 -6.38 27.31 22.24
N THR A 383 -5.15 27.79 22.12
CA THR A 383 -4.64 28.50 20.92
C THR A 383 -3.97 27.56 19.91
N SER A 384 -4.00 26.24 20.15
CA SER A 384 -3.33 25.25 19.29
C SER A 384 -3.98 25.16 17.91
N LEU A 385 -3.16 25.22 16.86
CA LEU A 385 -3.57 25.08 15.46
C LEU A 385 -3.50 23.63 14.95
N VAL A 386 -2.95 22.71 15.74
CA VAL A 386 -2.73 21.31 15.34
C VAL A 386 -4.05 20.60 14.96
N PRO A 387 -5.15 20.70 15.74
CA PRO A 387 -6.41 20.04 15.39
C PRO A 387 -6.99 20.55 14.06
N MET A 388 -6.88 21.86 13.80
CA MET A 388 -7.30 22.44 12.52
C MET A 388 -6.48 21.88 11.36
N GLY A 389 -5.14 21.85 11.51
CA GLY A 389 -4.23 21.31 10.49
C GLY A 389 -4.55 19.85 10.12
N ILE A 390 -4.75 19.00 11.13
CA ILE A 390 -5.10 17.58 10.94
C ILE A 390 -6.44 17.42 10.22
N VAL A 391 -7.49 18.12 10.65
CA VAL A 391 -8.81 17.97 10.00
C VAL A 391 -8.79 18.50 8.57
N LEU A 392 -8.11 19.62 8.30
CA LEU A 392 -7.95 20.12 6.93
C LEU A 392 -7.16 19.12 6.06
N ALA A 393 -6.15 18.44 6.61
CA ALA A 393 -5.43 17.36 5.94
C ALA A 393 -6.36 16.20 5.58
N VAL A 394 -7.21 15.75 6.52
CA VAL A 394 -8.20 14.68 6.29
C VAL A 394 -9.22 15.08 5.21
N VAL A 395 -9.71 16.31 5.24
CA VAL A 395 -10.63 16.82 4.21
C VAL A 395 -9.94 16.85 2.84
N CYS A 396 -8.68 17.27 2.80
CA CYS A 396 -7.88 17.27 1.57
C CYS A 396 -7.64 15.85 1.04
N PHE A 397 -7.33 14.90 1.92
CA PHE A 397 -7.22 13.48 1.61
C PHE A 397 -8.48 12.97 0.91
N PHE A 398 -9.66 13.14 1.50
CA PHE A 398 -10.91 12.65 0.90
C PHE A 398 -11.26 13.36 -0.42
N ARG A 399 -10.92 14.65 -0.55
CA ARG A 399 -11.10 15.41 -1.80
C ARG A 399 -10.21 14.87 -2.92
N SER A 400 -8.95 14.55 -2.62
CA SER A 400 -7.96 14.10 -3.59
C SER A 400 -8.27 12.72 -4.22
N LEU A 401 -9.11 11.90 -3.57
CA LEU A 401 -9.66 10.65 -4.13
C LEU A 401 -10.48 10.86 -5.42
N GLY A 402 -10.90 12.11 -5.71
CA GLY A 402 -11.60 12.47 -6.95
C GLY A 402 -10.73 12.50 -8.22
N ASN A 403 -9.41 12.31 -8.09
CA ASN A 403 -8.37 12.34 -9.13
C ASN A 403 -8.63 13.34 -10.28
N PRO A 404 -8.34 14.65 -10.09
CA PRO A 404 -8.53 15.66 -11.13
C PRO A 404 -7.65 15.44 -12.37
N LEU A 405 -6.49 14.78 -12.24
CA LEU A 405 -5.57 14.49 -13.36
C LEU A 405 -6.20 13.56 -14.40
N ASN A 406 -7.05 12.64 -13.95
CA ASN A 406 -7.73 11.70 -14.81
C ASN A 406 -8.64 12.40 -15.84
N GLN A 407 -9.12 13.61 -15.53
CA GLN A 407 -9.92 14.39 -16.47
C GLN A 407 -9.10 14.85 -17.68
N ASP A 408 -7.80 15.12 -17.50
CA ASP A 408 -6.92 15.57 -18.57
C ASP A 408 -6.40 14.39 -19.40
N ILE A 409 -5.94 13.31 -18.76
CA ILE A 409 -5.41 12.11 -19.44
C ILE A 409 -6.44 11.49 -20.40
N ARG A 410 -7.72 11.65 -20.07
CA ARG A 410 -8.87 11.16 -20.84
C ARG A 410 -9.29 12.06 -22.00
N MET A 411 -8.67 13.22 -22.20
CA MET A 411 -8.99 14.10 -23.32
C MET A 411 -8.14 13.79 -24.54
N ASP A 412 -8.74 13.83 -25.74
CA ASP A 412 -8.02 13.69 -27.01
C ASP A 412 -6.88 14.71 -27.12
N SER A 413 -7.12 15.93 -26.64
CA SER A 413 -6.10 16.99 -26.61
C SER A 413 -4.85 16.60 -25.83
N PHE A 414 -4.95 15.73 -24.83
CA PHE A 414 -3.79 15.26 -24.07
C PHE A 414 -2.86 14.39 -24.91
N ARG A 415 -3.41 13.63 -25.87
CA ARG A 415 -2.61 12.82 -26.81
C ARG A 415 -2.16 13.63 -28.01
N MET A 416 -3.01 14.52 -28.52
CA MET A 416 -2.74 15.33 -29.70
C MET A 416 -1.66 16.39 -29.48
N VAL A 417 -1.45 16.86 -28.24
CA VAL A 417 -0.32 17.75 -27.92
C VAL A 417 0.99 16.94 -28.09
N PRO A 418 1.87 17.32 -29.05
CA PRO A 418 3.05 16.56 -29.44
C PRO A 418 4.21 16.75 -28.46
N GLU A 419 3.91 16.66 -27.17
CA GLU A 419 4.86 16.80 -26.06
C GLU A 419 4.92 15.51 -25.26
N ASN A 420 6.02 15.34 -24.54
CA ASN A 420 6.25 14.16 -23.73
C ASN A 420 5.16 13.97 -22.66
N THR A 421 4.69 12.74 -22.45
CA THR A 421 3.61 12.42 -21.49
C THR A 421 3.96 12.88 -20.07
N TRP A 422 5.24 12.80 -19.66
CA TRP A 422 5.73 13.28 -18.36
C TRP A 422 5.51 14.79 -18.20
N GLU A 423 5.79 15.59 -19.23
CA GLU A 423 5.61 17.05 -19.18
C GLU A 423 4.13 17.42 -19.13
N LYS A 424 3.30 16.75 -19.92
CA LYS A 424 1.84 16.96 -19.92
C LYS A 424 1.24 16.64 -18.55
N LEU A 425 1.65 15.53 -17.92
CA LEU A 425 1.24 15.18 -16.56
C LEU A 425 1.77 16.18 -15.52
N PHE A 426 3.03 16.62 -15.64
CA PHE A 426 3.62 17.59 -14.71
C PHE A 426 2.81 18.88 -14.65
N TRP A 427 2.50 19.47 -15.80
CA TRP A 427 1.77 20.75 -15.87
C TRP A 427 0.31 20.62 -15.41
N SER A 428 -0.34 19.50 -15.70
CA SER A 428 -1.67 19.19 -15.18
C SER A 428 -1.65 19.08 -13.64
N LEU A 429 -0.67 18.34 -13.09
CA LEU A 429 -0.48 18.14 -11.66
C LEU A 429 -0.20 19.46 -10.94
N LEU A 430 0.72 20.26 -11.47
CA LEU A 430 1.04 21.57 -10.93
C LEU A 430 -0.19 22.48 -10.86
N GLY A 431 -1.07 22.44 -11.87
CA GLY A 431 -2.31 23.21 -11.87
C GLY A 431 -3.27 22.81 -10.74
N GLY A 432 -3.37 21.49 -10.48
CA GLY A 432 -4.12 20.94 -9.35
C GLY A 432 -3.53 21.33 -7.99
N THR A 433 -2.21 21.13 -7.82
CA THR A 433 -1.48 21.44 -6.58
C THR A 433 -1.58 22.92 -6.21
N VAL A 434 -1.38 23.83 -7.17
CA VAL A 434 -1.55 25.28 -6.94
C VAL A 434 -3.00 25.61 -6.59
N SER A 435 -3.99 24.97 -7.22
CA SER A 435 -5.40 25.18 -6.87
C SER A 435 -5.70 24.77 -5.43
N CYS A 436 -5.14 23.63 -4.98
CA CYS A 436 -5.27 23.17 -3.60
C CYS A 436 -4.67 24.17 -2.61
N MET A 437 -3.45 24.65 -2.88
CA MET A 437 -2.79 25.66 -2.05
C MET A 437 -3.63 26.94 -1.92
N LEU A 438 -4.17 27.44 -3.04
CA LEU A 438 -5.04 28.63 -3.05
C LEU A 438 -6.37 28.41 -2.31
N ASP A 439 -6.91 27.20 -2.32
CA ASP A 439 -8.13 26.85 -1.59
C ASP A 439 -7.91 26.78 -0.07
N LEU A 440 -6.71 26.40 0.38
CA LEU A 440 -6.36 26.29 1.80
C LEU A 440 -5.97 27.62 2.45
N LEU A 441 -5.32 28.51 1.71
CA LEU A 441 -4.79 29.78 2.21
C LEU A 441 -5.79 30.59 3.05
N PRO A 442 -7.03 30.85 2.58
CA PRO A 442 -8.01 31.61 3.37
C PRO A 442 -8.46 30.89 4.65
N ALA A 443 -8.59 29.56 4.60
CA ALA A 443 -9.04 28.76 5.74
C ALA A 443 -8.02 28.78 6.87
N VAL A 444 -6.74 28.59 6.53
CA VAL A 444 -5.62 28.63 7.48
C VAL A 444 -5.47 30.01 8.11
N PHE A 445 -5.56 31.07 7.30
CA PHE A 445 -5.46 32.45 7.79
C PHE A 445 -6.61 32.80 8.75
N ILE A 446 -7.85 32.48 8.38
CA ILE A 446 -9.03 32.75 9.23
C ILE A 446 -8.97 31.93 10.52
N GLY A 447 -8.57 30.66 10.44
CA GLY A 447 -8.45 29.81 11.64
C GLY A 447 -7.39 30.30 12.62
N ALA A 448 -6.25 30.77 12.12
CA ALA A 448 -5.22 31.42 12.95
C ALA A 448 -5.73 32.68 13.65
N LEU A 449 -6.48 33.51 12.92
CA LEU A 449 -7.05 34.74 13.47
C LEU A 449 -8.09 34.47 14.57
N ILE A 450 -8.93 33.44 14.42
CA ILE A 450 -9.97 33.08 15.40
C ILE A 450 -9.36 32.47 16.67
N THR A 451 -8.40 31.56 16.52
CA THR A 451 -7.74 30.90 17.67
C THR A 451 -6.79 31.84 18.42
N GLY A 452 -6.25 32.86 17.73
CA GLY A 452 -5.17 33.71 18.22
C GLY A 452 -3.80 33.04 18.17
N GLY A 453 -3.65 31.98 17.35
CA GLY A 453 -2.40 31.27 17.14
C GLY A 453 -1.41 32.02 16.24
N ASN A 454 -0.15 31.57 16.25
CA ASN A 454 0.91 32.17 15.44
C ASN A 454 0.66 31.95 13.94
N LEU A 455 0.71 33.04 13.16
CA LEU A 455 0.48 32.98 11.70
C LEU A 455 1.55 32.16 10.97
N LEU A 456 2.80 32.20 11.43
CA LEU A 456 3.89 31.42 10.83
C LEU A 456 3.63 29.91 10.98
N GLU A 457 3.12 29.51 12.15
CA GLU A 457 2.74 28.12 12.43
C GLU A 457 1.54 27.69 11.61
N ALA A 458 0.55 28.58 11.43
CA ALA A 458 -0.57 28.33 10.55
C ALA A 458 -0.09 28.06 9.11
N LEU A 459 0.80 28.90 8.58
CA LEU A 459 1.33 28.77 7.22
C LEU A 459 2.17 27.50 7.01
N ALA A 460 2.85 27.00 8.05
CA ALA A 460 3.63 25.76 7.98
C ALA A 460 2.78 24.50 7.70
N TRP A 461 1.47 24.53 8.00
CA TRP A 461 0.55 23.44 7.67
C TRP A 461 0.19 23.36 6.18
N ILE A 462 0.32 24.45 5.42
CA ILE A 462 -0.06 24.47 4.00
C ILE A 462 0.80 23.49 3.18
N PRO A 463 2.15 23.53 3.22
CA PRO A 463 2.98 22.56 2.51
C PRO A 463 2.65 21.11 2.86
N ALA A 464 2.40 20.80 4.13
CA ALA A 464 2.07 19.46 4.57
C ALA A 464 0.75 18.96 3.96
N ILE A 465 -0.32 19.76 4.03
CA ILE A 465 -1.62 19.39 3.45
C ILE A 465 -1.53 19.28 1.91
N VAL A 466 -0.77 20.17 1.27
CA VAL A 466 -0.55 20.14 -0.19
C VAL A 466 0.27 18.91 -0.60
N SER A 467 1.24 18.48 0.23
CA SER A 467 2.01 17.25 -0.03
C SER A 467 1.13 16.00 -0.01
N ILE A 468 0.14 15.93 0.88
CA ILE A 468 -0.84 14.85 0.94
C ILE A 468 -1.72 14.84 -0.33
N ASP A 469 -2.18 16.00 -0.80
CA ASP A 469 -2.93 16.10 -2.07
C ASP A 469 -2.11 15.64 -3.28
N PHE A 470 -0.84 16.04 -3.32
CA PHE A 470 0.11 15.64 -4.35
C PHE A 470 0.32 14.12 -4.37
N TYR A 471 0.61 13.53 -3.21
CA TYR A 471 0.76 12.09 -3.05
C TYR A 471 -0.52 11.33 -3.47
N ALA A 472 -1.67 11.81 -3.02
CA ALA A 472 -2.94 11.17 -3.31
C ALA A 472 -3.39 11.26 -4.76
N THR A 473 -3.13 12.39 -5.41
CA THR A 473 -3.44 12.60 -6.84
C THR A 473 -2.53 11.76 -7.74
N THR A 474 -1.24 11.64 -7.41
CA THR A 474 -0.28 10.85 -8.18
C THR A 474 -0.55 9.34 -8.07
N ILE A 475 -0.89 8.85 -6.87
CA ILE A 475 -1.37 7.47 -6.71
C ILE A 475 -2.66 7.23 -7.47
N GLY A 476 -3.65 8.12 -7.31
CA GLY A 476 -4.92 7.98 -8.02
C GLY A 476 -4.70 7.84 -9.51
N THR A 477 -3.79 8.65 -10.06
CA THR A 477 -3.40 8.60 -11.48
C THR A 477 -2.74 7.28 -11.84
N PHE A 478 -1.76 6.84 -11.06
CA PHE A 478 -1.08 5.56 -11.27
C PHE A 478 -2.05 4.37 -11.25
N LEU A 479 -2.97 4.32 -10.28
CA LEU A 479 -3.96 3.24 -10.17
C LEU A 479 -4.95 3.26 -11.33
N ASP A 480 -5.36 4.44 -11.77
CA ASP A 480 -6.28 4.59 -12.89
C ASP A 480 -5.68 4.05 -14.20
N VAL A 481 -4.39 4.29 -14.45
CA VAL A 481 -3.70 3.84 -15.67
C VAL A 481 -3.16 2.41 -15.58
N SER A 482 -2.82 1.92 -14.39
CA SER A 482 -2.22 0.59 -14.20
C SER A 482 -3.25 -0.53 -13.96
N ILE A 483 -4.46 -0.20 -13.49
CA ILE A 483 -5.52 -1.17 -13.22
C ILE A 483 -6.56 -1.13 -14.36
N PRO A 484 -6.93 -2.28 -14.96
CA PRO A 484 -7.94 -2.35 -16.01
C PRO A 484 -9.25 -1.64 -15.63
N GLU A 485 -9.84 -0.89 -16.57
CA GLU A 485 -11.10 -0.17 -16.35
C GLU A 485 -12.29 -1.10 -16.06
N SER A 486 -12.20 -2.38 -16.43
CA SER A 486 -13.24 -3.39 -16.13
C SER A 486 -13.39 -3.73 -14.64
N ILE A 487 -12.51 -3.21 -13.77
CA ILE A 487 -12.61 -3.32 -12.31
C ILE A 487 -13.45 -2.15 -11.78
N GLY A 488 -14.42 -2.45 -10.91
CA GLY A 488 -15.35 -1.45 -10.39
C GLY A 488 -14.66 -0.30 -9.66
N LYS A 489 -15.19 0.92 -9.83
CA LYS A 489 -14.66 2.16 -9.24
C LYS A 489 -14.47 2.06 -7.72
N THR A 490 -15.40 1.43 -7.01
CA THR A 490 -15.31 1.21 -5.56
C THR A 490 -14.05 0.42 -5.19
N ILE A 491 -13.73 -0.65 -5.93
CA ILE A 491 -12.52 -1.44 -5.66
C ILE A 491 -11.26 -0.63 -5.95
N LYS A 492 -11.23 0.13 -7.06
CA LYS A 492 -10.10 1.03 -7.35
C LYS A 492 -9.90 2.07 -6.24
N GLN A 493 -10.97 2.67 -5.74
CA GLN A 493 -10.93 3.63 -4.63
C GLN A 493 -10.45 2.99 -3.33
N VAL A 494 -10.84 1.75 -3.04
CA VAL A 494 -10.37 1.03 -1.85
C VAL A 494 -8.88 0.73 -1.94
N ILE A 495 -8.39 0.31 -3.11
CA ILE A 495 -6.95 0.14 -3.34
C ILE A 495 -6.23 1.47 -3.18
N GLN A 496 -6.80 2.58 -3.69
CA GLN A 496 -6.25 3.92 -3.48
C GLN A 496 -6.18 4.27 -2.01
N ILE A 497 -7.26 4.06 -1.24
CA ILE A 497 -7.28 4.30 0.21
C ILE A 497 -6.21 3.45 0.91
N MET A 498 -6.04 2.19 0.52
CA MET A 498 -4.98 1.33 1.08
C MET A 498 -3.58 1.90 0.79
N PHE A 499 -3.30 2.30 -0.45
CA PHE A 499 -2.03 2.94 -0.82
C PHE A 499 -1.74 4.19 -0.01
N LEU A 500 -2.77 5.02 0.19
CA LEU A 500 -2.61 6.25 0.95
C LEU A 500 -2.45 5.97 2.44
N TYR A 501 -3.23 5.04 2.99
CA TYR A 501 -3.12 4.63 4.39
C TYR A 501 -1.70 4.12 4.70
N PHE A 502 -1.22 3.10 3.96
CA PHE A 502 0.11 2.55 4.20
C PHE A 502 1.23 3.53 3.86
N GLY A 503 1.02 4.45 2.93
CA GLY A 503 2.00 5.49 2.60
C GLY A 503 2.07 6.64 3.59
N LEU A 504 0.99 6.93 4.31
CA LEU A 504 0.93 7.98 5.34
C LEU A 504 1.25 7.46 6.75
N LEU A 505 1.44 6.14 6.94
CA LEU A 505 1.88 5.57 8.22
C LEU A 505 3.21 6.18 8.72
N PRO A 506 4.25 6.35 7.87
CA PRO A 506 5.48 7.03 8.30
C PRO A 506 5.22 8.47 8.77
N ASP A 507 4.29 9.19 8.13
CA ASP A 507 3.93 10.55 8.54
C ASP A 507 3.32 10.55 9.93
N ALA A 508 2.38 9.63 10.21
CA ALA A 508 1.76 9.51 11.52
C ALA A 508 2.81 9.18 12.60
N ALA A 509 3.74 8.27 12.32
CA ALA A 509 4.83 7.93 13.23
C ALA A 509 5.77 9.12 13.48
N LEU A 510 6.16 9.85 12.42
CA LEU A 510 6.99 11.04 12.54
C LEU A 510 6.29 12.14 13.34
N ILE A 511 4.99 12.38 13.07
CA ILE A 511 4.19 13.37 13.79
C ILE A 511 4.05 12.97 15.26
N ALA A 512 3.78 11.69 15.56
CA ALA A 512 3.71 11.20 16.93
C ALA A 512 5.04 11.42 17.67
N VAL A 513 6.17 11.00 17.09
CA VAL A 513 7.52 11.26 17.62
C VAL A 513 7.74 12.77 17.81
N GLY A 514 7.43 13.58 16.80
CA GLY A 514 7.55 15.03 16.88
C GLY A 514 6.72 15.64 18.00
N LEU A 515 5.51 15.14 18.26
CA LEU A 515 4.68 15.60 19.37
C LEU A 515 5.26 15.17 20.72
N THR A 516 5.69 13.91 20.85
CA THR A 516 6.32 13.36 22.08
C THR A 516 7.56 14.15 22.49
N PHE A 517 8.36 14.58 21.52
CA PHE A 517 9.59 15.35 21.76
C PHE A 517 9.41 16.87 21.62
N ASN A 518 8.17 17.38 21.58
CA ASN A 518 7.85 18.81 21.46
C ASN A 518 8.51 19.53 20.26
N HIS A 519 8.67 18.80 19.16
CA HIS A 519 9.16 19.26 17.86
C HIS A 519 8.19 18.93 16.72
N PRO A 520 6.89 19.30 16.81
CA PRO A 520 5.89 18.95 15.80
C PRO A 520 6.23 19.50 14.40
N TYR A 521 6.95 20.62 14.32
CA TYR A 521 7.26 21.27 13.04
C TYR A 521 8.32 20.54 12.21
N LEU A 522 9.35 19.98 12.86
CA LEU A 522 10.36 19.15 12.18
C LEU A 522 9.71 17.87 11.66
N ALA A 523 8.80 17.29 12.45
CA ALA A 523 8.03 16.13 12.04
C ALA A 523 7.10 16.42 10.84
N VAL A 524 6.39 17.54 10.85
CA VAL A 524 5.53 17.95 9.73
C VAL A 524 6.35 18.21 8.46
N LEU A 525 7.54 18.81 8.58
CA LEU A 525 8.45 19.01 7.44
C LEU A 525 9.01 17.69 6.91
N ALA A 526 9.38 16.77 7.80
CA ALA A 526 9.81 15.42 7.42
C ALA A 526 8.69 14.63 6.72
N ALA A 527 7.45 14.68 7.22
CA ALA A 527 6.27 14.09 6.59
C ALA A 527 6.02 14.69 5.19
N CYS A 528 6.17 16.01 5.04
CA CYS A 528 6.06 16.68 3.74
C CYS A 528 7.09 16.15 2.72
N ILE A 529 8.35 15.96 3.15
CA ILE A 529 9.40 15.39 2.31
C ILE A 529 9.03 13.96 1.88
N ILE A 530 8.54 13.13 2.80
CA ILE A 530 8.11 11.76 2.50
C ILE A 530 6.97 11.75 1.49
N ASN A 531 5.94 12.58 1.67
CA ASN A 531 4.80 12.66 0.74
C ASN A 531 5.20 13.10 -0.67
N ILE A 532 6.03 14.14 -0.77
CA ILE A 532 6.57 14.60 -2.06
C ILE A 532 7.39 13.48 -2.70
N TYR A 533 8.23 12.83 -1.91
CA TYR A 533 9.06 11.73 -2.36
C TYR A 533 8.22 10.56 -2.89
N LEU A 534 7.25 10.05 -2.11
CA LEU A 534 6.34 8.97 -2.52
C LEU A 534 5.50 9.36 -3.74
N GLY A 535 4.99 10.59 -3.81
CA GLY A 535 4.20 11.05 -4.94
C GLY A 535 5.00 11.13 -6.25
N LEU A 536 6.28 11.54 -6.19
CA LEU A 536 7.17 11.60 -7.36
C LEU A 536 7.43 10.21 -7.97
N VAL A 537 7.37 9.14 -7.17
CA VAL A 537 7.49 7.75 -7.66
C VAL A 537 6.35 7.39 -8.59
N PHE A 538 5.13 7.52 -8.06
CA PHE A 538 3.92 7.15 -8.80
C PHE A 538 3.73 8.07 -9.99
N PHE A 539 4.11 9.35 -9.87
CA PHE A 539 4.20 10.28 -10.99
C PHE A 539 5.15 9.77 -12.09
N SER A 540 6.37 9.37 -11.75
CA SER A 540 7.40 8.98 -12.73
C SER A 540 7.04 7.73 -13.53
N ILE A 541 6.22 6.85 -12.96
CA ILE A 541 5.85 5.54 -13.53
C ILE A 541 4.53 5.61 -14.31
N SER A 542 3.62 6.49 -13.93
CA SER A 542 2.30 6.64 -14.58
C SER A 542 2.38 6.79 -16.11
N PRO A 543 3.27 7.62 -16.69
CA PRO A 543 3.44 7.75 -18.14
C PRO A 543 3.67 6.44 -18.89
N VAL A 544 4.41 5.49 -18.31
CA VAL A 544 4.76 4.21 -18.95
C VAL A 544 3.53 3.34 -19.22
N PHE A 545 2.46 3.54 -18.43
CA PHE A 545 1.19 2.84 -18.64
C PHE A 545 0.27 3.58 -19.63
N ILE A 546 0.43 4.90 -19.78
CA ILE A 546 -0.35 5.73 -20.70
C ILE A 546 0.12 5.52 -22.14
N GLU A 547 1.43 5.63 -22.37
CA GLU A 547 2.09 5.37 -23.66
C GLU A 547 3.15 4.29 -23.44
N PRO A 548 2.78 2.99 -23.56
CA PRO A 548 3.74 1.91 -23.37
C PRO A 548 4.88 2.03 -24.39
N LEU A 549 6.11 2.06 -23.87
CA LEU A 549 7.32 2.18 -24.68
C LEU A 549 7.49 0.97 -25.60
N GLY A 550 7.23 1.16 -26.88
CA GLY A 550 7.56 0.22 -27.96
C GLY A 550 6.55 -0.90 -28.18
N ASP A 551 6.44 -1.33 -29.44
CA ASP A 551 5.70 -2.54 -29.80
C ASP A 551 6.42 -3.78 -29.25
N ARG A 552 5.73 -4.57 -28.42
CA ARG A 552 6.21 -5.91 -28.08
C ARG A 552 6.26 -6.71 -29.37
N LYS A 553 7.46 -7.02 -29.86
CA LYS A 553 7.66 -7.84 -31.07
C LYS A 553 6.84 -9.12 -30.94
N TYR A 554 5.90 -9.29 -31.87
CA TYR A 554 5.16 -10.54 -32.03
C TYR A 554 6.17 -11.61 -32.44
N HIS A 555 6.28 -12.67 -31.64
CA HIS A 555 7.13 -13.81 -31.96
C HIS A 555 6.23 -14.96 -32.42
N GLU A 556 6.48 -15.45 -33.63
CA GLU A 556 5.89 -16.71 -34.10
C GLU A 556 6.31 -17.84 -33.17
N ASP A 557 5.33 -18.62 -32.68
CA ASP A 557 5.59 -19.84 -31.93
C ASP A 557 6.20 -20.88 -32.89
N LEU A 558 7.53 -20.83 -33.05
CA LEU A 558 8.27 -21.88 -33.74
C LEU A 558 8.27 -23.12 -32.86
N THR A 559 7.28 -23.99 -33.09
CA THR A 559 7.18 -25.35 -32.57
C THR A 559 8.24 -26.25 -33.18
N ARG A 560 9.53 -25.97 -32.95
CA ARG A 560 10.60 -26.92 -33.30
C ARG A 560 10.91 -27.82 -32.10
N PHE A 561 10.90 -29.12 -32.38
CA PHE A 561 10.93 -30.20 -31.40
C PHE A 561 12.28 -30.28 -30.70
N THR A 562 12.26 -30.15 -29.37
CA THR A 562 13.39 -30.49 -28.50
C THR A 562 13.22 -31.89 -27.95
N ASP A 563 14.28 -32.70 -27.94
CA ASP A 563 14.32 -33.99 -27.24
C ASP A 563 14.18 -33.76 -25.72
N THR A 564 12.95 -33.88 -25.23
CA THR A 564 12.60 -33.60 -23.83
C THR A 564 13.32 -34.53 -22.85
N ARG A 565 13.72 -35.73 -23.28
CA ARG A 565 14.47 -36.68 -22.46
C ARG A 565 15.92 -36.22 -22.28
N LYS A 566 16.57 -35.77 -23.36
CA LYS A 566 17.92 -35.17 -23.27
C LYS A 566 17.92 -33.93 -22.39
N ALA A 567 16.94 -33.03 -22.57
CA ALA A 567 16.81 -31.85 -21.71
C ALA A 567 16.59 -32.23 -20.24
N LYS A 568 15.69 -33.19 -19.94
CA LYS A 568 15.45 -33.67 -18.58
C LYS A 568 16.72 -34.25 -17.94
N ASN A 569 17.52 -35.00 -18.70
CA ASN A 569 18.81 -35.53 -18.24
C ASN A 569 19.84 -34.42 -18.00
N ALA A 570 19.87 -33.39 -18.84
CA ALA A 570 20.76 -32.23 -18.67
C ALA A 570 20.40 -31.48 -17.38
N PHE A 571 19.14 -31.13 -17.17
CA PHE A 571 18.69 -30.47 -15.92
C PHE A 571 18.89 -31.36 -14.69
N SER A 572 18.69 -32.68 -14.79
CA SER A 572 19.00 -33.62 -13.71
C SER A 572 20.48 -33.60 -13.35
N ARG A 573 21.39 -33.64 -14.33
CA ARG A 573 22.82 -33.54 -14.05
C ARG A 573 23.21 -32.16 -13.50
N THR A 574 22.60 -31.09 -13.96
CA THR A 574 22.74 -29.75 -13.38
C THR A 574 22.36 -29.74 -11.91
N GLY A 575 21.20 -30.29 -11.55
CA GLY A 575 20.77 -30.40 -10.16
C GLY A 575 21.73 -31.22 -9.30
N PHE A 576 22.20 -32.39 -9.78
CA PHE A 576 23.22 -33.15 -9.07
C PHE A 576 24.54 -32.41 -8.90
N SER A 577 24.95 -31.59 -9.88
CA SER A 577 26.17 -30.78 -9.76
C SER A 577 26.05 -29.70 -8.69
N LEU A 578 24.89 -29.03 -8.61
CA LEU A 578 24.60 -28.02 -7.59
C LEU A 578 24.46 -28.66 -6.19
N CYS A 579 23.83 -29.84 -6.12
CA CYS A 579 23.78 -30.62 -4.88
C CYS A 579 25.17 -31.07 -4.43
N GLY A 580 26.02 -31.53 -5.36
CA GLY A 580 27.42 -31.86 -5.08
C GLY A 580 28.21 -30.67 -4.54
N LEU A 581 27.98 -29.47 -5.09
CA LEU A 581 28.53 -28.22 -4.56
C LEU A 581 28.13 -28.03 -3.10
N LEU A 582 26.81 -28.10 -2.83
CA LEU A 582 26.21 -27.87 -1.52
C LEU A 582 26.77 -28.84 -0.47
N ILE A 583 26.70 -30.15 -0.75
CA ILE A 583 27.13 -31.20 0.18
C ILE A 583 28.63 -31.10 0.46
N ALA A 584 29.46 -30.94 -0.57
CA ALA A 584 30.91 -30.85 -0.39
C ALA A 584 31.31 -29.59 0.37
N ALA A 585 30.68 -28.45 0.07
CA ALA A 585 30.92 -27.20 0.77
C ALA A 585 30.50 -27.28 2.25
N THR A 586 29.26 -27.65 2.55
CA THR A 586 28.74 -27.73 3.91
C THR A 586 29.45 -28.81 4.73
N GLY A 587 29.69 -29.99 4.15
CA GLY A 587 30.40 -31.08 4.82
C GLY A 587 31.83 -30.70 5.21
N MET A 588 32.57 -30.06 4.29
CA MET A 588 33.92 -29.58 4.59
C MET A 588 33.90 -28.40 5.56
N GLN A 589 32.92 -27.50 5.47
CA GLN A 589 32.76 -26.40 6.42
C GLN A 589 32.52 -26.92 7.84
N MET A 590 31.64 -27.92 8.03
CA MET A 590 31.43 -28.56 9.34
C MET A 590 32.69 -29.28 9.84
N ALA A 591 33.53 -29.83 8.97
CA ALA A 591 34.80 -30.42 9.37
C ALA A 591 35.82 -29.36 9.83
N VAL A 592 35.95 -28.28 9.06
CA VAL A 592 36.88 -27.18 9.33
C VAL A 592 36.48 -26.39 10.58
N MET A 593 35.19 -26.21 10.84
CA MET A 593 34.69 -25.53 12.04
C MET A 593 34.99 -26.29 13.34
N ARG A 594 35.22 -27.62 13.29
CA ARG A 594 35.63 -28.42 14.45
C ARG A 594 37.11 -28.27 14.80
N LEU A 595 37.92 -27.67 13.93
CA LEU A 595 39.34 -27.44 14.22
C LEU A 595 39.48 -26.33 15.27
N PRO A 596 40.18 -26.59 16.40
CA PRO A 596 40.37 -25.57 17.43
C PRO A 596 41.12 -24.36 16.88
N LEU A 597 40.79 -23.17 17.40
CA LEU A 597 41.58 -21.98 17.10
C LEU A 597 42.91 -22.05 17.86
N PRO A 598 44.05 -21.68 17.24
CA PRO A 598 45.33 -21.62 17.94
C PRO A 598 45.25 -20.69 19.15
N GLN A 599 45.82 -21.09 20.28
CA GLN A 599 45.89 -20.21 21.47
C GLN A 599 46.92 -19.09 21.25
N GLY A 600 46.66 -17.89 21.79
CA GLY A 600 47.58 -16.75 21.75
C GLY A 600 47.54 -15.88 20.48
N ILE A 601 46.54 -16.07 19.60
CA ILE A 601 46.35 -15.23 18.41
C ILE A 601 45.56 -13.95 18.72
N SER A 602 45.85 -12.87 17.98
CA SER A 602 45.14 -11.61 18.16
C SER A 602 43.65 -11.72 17.79
N PRO A 603 42.76 -10.92 18.41
CA PRO A 603 41.33 -10.90 18.04
C PRO A 603 41.10 -10.67 16.55
N GLN A 604 41.92 -9.82 15.92
CA GLN A 604 41.85 -9.59 14.48
C GLN A 604 42.16 -10.86 13.68
N ALA A 605 43.19 -11.63 14.06
CA ALA A 605 43.52 -12.89 13.42
C ALA A 605 42.40 -13.92 13.57
N VAL A 606 41.69 -13.95 14.71
CA VAL A 606 40.50 -14.79 14.91
C VAL A 606 39.42 -14.46 13.89
N ILE A 607 39.11 -13.17 13.66
CA ILE A 607 38.11 -12.74 12.67
C ILE A 607 38.51 -13.23 11.27
N TRP A 608 39.76 -12.99 10.84
CA TRP A 608 40.24 -13.47 9.54
C TRP A 608 40.14 -15.00 9.38
N LEU A 609 40.53 -15.75 10.43
CA LEU A 609 40.42 -17.21 10.43
C LEU A 609 38.97 -17.67 10.34
N SER A 610 38.04 -17.04 11.05
CA SER A 610 36.61 -17.38 10.99
C SER A 610 36.06 -17.20 9.57
N TRP A 611 36.39 -16.11 8.89
CA TRP A 611 35.99 -15.87 7.50
C TRP A 611 36.62 -16.91 6.54
N LEU A 612 37.90 -17.24 6.70
CA LEU A 612 38.55 -18.29 5.90
C LEU A 612 37.87 -19.65 6.07
N LYS A 613 37.57 -20.05 7.32
CA LYS A 613 36.87 -21.30 7.65
C LYS A 613 35.47 -21.36 7.01
N THR A 614 34.79 -20.23 6.85
CA THR A 614 33.48 -20.14 6.20
C THR A 614 33.57 -20.23 4.67
N PHE A 615 34.48 -19.50 4.02
CA PHE A 615 34.48 -19.36 2.56
C PHE A 615 35.34 -20.39 1.81
N MET A 616 36.49 -20.82 2.38
CA MET A 616 37.39 -21.75 1.70
C MET A 616 36.73 -23.10 1.34
N PRO A 617 35.90 -23.73 2.19
CA PRO A 617 35.22 -24.98 1.85
C PRO A 617 34.39 -24.91 0.56
N ILE A 618 33.69 -23.79 0.35
CA ILE A 618 32.85 -23.58 -0.83
C ILE A 618 33.72 -23.54 -2.09
N TYR A 619 34.79 -22.75 -2.08
CA TYR A 619 35.61 -22.52 -3.28
C TYR A 619 36.62 -23.61 -3.58
N LEU A 620 37.20 -24.25 -2.56
CA LEU A 620 38.23 -25.27 -2.74
C LEU A 620 37.67 -26.69 -2.87
N PHE A 621 36.45 -26.95 -2.41
CA PHE A 621 35.84 -28.28 -2.45
C PHE A 621 34.50 -28.26 -3.19
N GLY A 622 33.59 -27.36 -2.83
CA GLY A 622 32.28 -27.25 -3.46
C GLY A 622 32.35 -27.01 -4.97
N VAL A 623 33.01 -25.91 -5.38
CA VAL A 623 33.11 -25.52 -6.80
C VAL A 623 33.83 -26.58 -7.66
N PRO A 624 34.96 -27.18 -7.23
CA PRO A 624 35.59 -28.27 -7.96
C PRO A 624 34.69 -29.51 -8.13
N VAL A 625 33.98 -29.93 -7.08
CA VAL A 625 33.03 -31.06 -7.16
C VAL A 625 31.93 -30.76 -8.18
N MET A 626 31.34 -29.57 -8.14
CA MET A 626 30.36 -29.14 -9.13
C MET A 626 30.93 -29.21 -10.55
N TYR A 627 32.13 -28.64 -10.74
CA TYR A 627 32.79 -28.60 -12.04
C TYR A 627 33.00 -30.00 -12.62
N LEU A 628 33.48 -30.96 -11.80
CA LEU A 628 33.70 -32.35 -12.22
C LEU A 628 32.42 -33.04 -12.71
N ILE A 629 31.27 -32.70 -12.11
CA ILE A 629 29.97 -33.26 -12.49
C ILE A 629 29.42 -32.55 -13.75
N ILE A 630 29.44 -31.20 -13.75
CA ILE A 630 28.77 -30.38 -14.76
C ILE A 630 29.56 -30.31 -16.09
N ARG A 631 30.89 -30.48 -16.06
CA ARG A 631 31.74 -30.44 -17.28
C ARG A 631 31.37 -31.49 -18.33
N LYS A 632 30.64 -32.54 -17.93
CA LYS A 632 30.14 -33.58 -18.83
C LYS A 632 28.96 -33.13 -19.70
N LEU A 633 28.39 -31.95 -19.45
CA LEU A 633 27.42 -31.31 -20.33
C LEU A 633 28.15 -30.35 -21.29
N PRO A 634 27.78 -30.34 -22.58
CA PRO A 634 28.39 -29.42 -23.54
C PRO A 634 28.07 -27.98 -23.14
N ALA A 635 29.10 -27.12 -23.16
CA ALA A 635 28.94 -25.69 -22.98
C ALA A 635 28.90 -25.03 -24.36
N VAL A 636 27.91 -24.17 -24.57
CA VAL A 636 27.82 -23.29 -25.74
C VAL A 636 28.13 -21.88 -25.26
N GLU A 637 29.07 -21.20 -25.90
CA GLU A 637 29.41 -19.83 -25.51
C GLU A 637 28.41 -18.85 -26.13
N ILE A 638 28.05 -17.83 -25.35
CA ILE A 638 27.20 -16.73 -25.82
C ILE A 638 28.06 -15.67 -26.48
N ASP A 639 27.59 -15.14 -27.62
CA ASP A 639 28.28 -14.10 -28.37
C ASP A 639 28.61 -12.87 -27.52
N LYS A 640 29.87 -12.46 -27.60
CA LYS A 640 30.42 -11.37 -26.77
C LYS A 640 29.99 -10.00 -27.33
N LYS A 641 29.05 -9.35 -26.67
CA LYS A 641 28.56 -7.99 -26.99
C LYS A 641 28.95 -7.01 -25.88
N ASN A 642 29.19 -5.75 -26.24
CA ASN A 642 29.45 -4.69 -25.26
C ASN A 642 28.14 -4.07 -24.78
N LEU A 643 28.04 -3.82 -23.48
CA LEU A 643 26.93 -3.07 -22.91
C LEU A 643 27.11 -1.57 -23.20
N LYS A 644 26.05 -0.88 -23.63
CA LYS A 644 26.09 0.58 -23.82
C LYS A 644 26.22 1.28 -22.48
N LEU A 645 26.90 2.44 -22.46
CA LEU A 645 27.14 3.22 -21.24
C LEU A 645 25.85 3.58 -20.50
N LYS A 646 24.78 3.97 -21.22
CA LYS A 646 23.47 4.25 -20.62
C LYS A 646 22.96 3.09 -19.76
N HIS A 647 22.92 1.88 -20.31
CA HIS A 647 22.44 0.71 -19.55
C HIS A 647 23.40 0.37 -18.40
N TRP A 648 24.71 0.53 -18.60
CA TRP A 648 25.69 0.32 -17.52
C TRP A 648 25.46 1.24 -16.30
N LEU A 649 25.06 2.49 -16.52
CA LEU A 649 24.76 3.44 -15.43
C LEU A 649 23.40 3.17 -14.77
N VAL A 650 22.44 2.63 -15.53
CA VAL A 650 21.08 2.35 -15.03
C VAL A 650 21.02 1.05 -14.22
N LEU A 651 21.79 0.02 -14.59
CA LEU A 651 21.75 -1.29 -13.94
C LEU A 651 22.06 -1.26 -12.42
N PRO A 652 23.06 -0.52 -11.90
CA PRO A 652 23.29 -0.40 -10.46
C PRO A 652 22.09 0.15 -9.69
N ILE A 653 21.37 1.11 -10.28
CA ILE A 653 20.16 1.70 -9.68
C ILE A 653 19.04 0.66 -9.61
N ILE A 654 18.84 -0.13 -10.68
CA ILE A 654 17.93 -1.28 -10.67
C ILE A 654 18.34 -2.30 -9.60
N CYS A 655 19.64 -2.55 -9.42
CA CYS A 655 20.12 -3.49 -8.41
C CYS A 655 19.77 -3.04 -7.00
N ILE A 656 19.92 -1.74 -6.68
CA ILE A 656 19.51 -1.18 -5.39
C ILE A 656 18.02 -1.47 -5.14
N PHE A 657 17.15 -1.18 -6.12
CA PHE A 657 15.72 -1.49 -5.99
C PHE A 657 15.45 -2.97 -5.72
N LEU A 658 16.00 -3.87 -6.54
CA LEU A 658 15.80 -5.32 -6.39
C LEU A 658 16.34 -5.85 -5.05
N MET A 659 17.45 -5.28 -4.58
CA MET A 659 18.04 -5.60 -3.28
C MET A 659 17.09 -5.28 -2.13
N TYR A 660 16.64 -4.02 -2.03
CA TYR A 660 15.75 -3.59 -0.94
C TYR A 660 14.36 -4.22 -1.03
N ALA A 661 13.77 -4.29 -2.23
CA ALA A 661 12.47 -4.92 -2.41
C ALA A 661 12.50 -6.41 -2.01
N GLY A 662 13.54 -7.13 -2.43
CA GLY A 662 13.72 -8.53 -2.05
C GLY A 662 14.06 -8.71 -0.57
N ASN A 663 14.85 -7.82 0.03
CA ASN A 663 15.18 -7.87 1.45
C ASN A 663 13.94 -7.63 2.32
N ILE A 664 13.08 -6.65 1.99
CA ILE A 664 11.82 -6.42 2.70
C ILE A 664 10.97 -7.69 2.70
N ILE A 665 10.79 -8.34 1.54
CA ILE A 665 10.02 -9.59 1.43
C ILE A 665 10.67 -10.71 2.23
N GLY A 666 11.99 -10.85 2.12
CA GLY A 666 12.76 -11.90 2.79
C GLY A 666 12.73 -11.78 4.30
N SER A 667 13.10 -10.62 4.84
CA SER A 667 13.11 -10.32 6.27
C SER A 667 11.72 -10.52 6.88
N LEU A 668 10.68 -10.05 6.20
CA LEU A 668 9.30 -10.23 6.61
C LEU A 668 8.88 -11.69 6.71
N ILE A 669 9.22 -12.52 5.72
CA ILE A 669 8.96 -13.96 5.76
C ILE A 669 9.76 -14.60 6.89
N THR A 670 11.03 -14.23 7.08
CA THR A 670 11.84 -14.71 8.20
C THR A 670 11.21 -14.36 9.55
N THR A 671 10.72 -13.13 9.73
CA THR A 671 10.07 -12.70 10.99
C THR A 671 8.79 -13.49 11.24
N ILE A 672 7.93 -13.67 10.22
CA ILE A 672 6.69 -14.45 10.37
C ILE A 672 6.97 -15.91 10.71
N LEU A 673 7.89 -16.54 9.99
CA LEU A 673 8.26 -17.93 10.28
C LEU A 673 8.94 -18.03 11.66
N GLY A 674 9.77 -17.06 12.02
CA GLY A 674 10.38 -16.96 13.34
C GLY A 674 9.35 -16.86 14.46
N ALA A 675 8.27 -16.11 14.25
CA ALA A 675 7.14 -16.05 15.18
C ALA A 675 6.36 -17.37 15.25
N ILE A 676 6.02 -17.97 14.11
CA ILE A 676 5.29 -19.26 14.05
C ILE A 676 6.10 -20.38 14.75
N PHE A 677 7.42 -20.38 14.58
CA PHE A 677 8.30 -21.41 15.12
C PHE A 677 8.99 -21.01 16.44
N HIS A 678 8.69 -19.84 17.01
CA HIS A 678 9.25 -19.32 18.27
C HIS A 678 10.80 -19.28 18.31
N THR A 679 11.43 -18.81 17.23
CA THR A 679 12.89 -18.87 17.00
C THR A 679 13.57 -17.50 16.84
N GLY A 680 12.87 -16.41 17.17
CA GLY A 680 13.47 -15.06 17.23
C GLY A 680 13.76 -14.38 15.88
N GLY A 681 13.51 -15.04 14.74
CA GLY A 681 13.43 -14.39 13.41
C GLY A 681 14.66 -13.59 12.97
N MET A 682 15.84 -13.81 13.57
CA MET A 682 17.04 -13.02 13.29
C MET A 682 17.59 -13.33 11.90
N ASN A 683 18.03 -12.29 11.18
CA ASN A 683 18.72 -12.45 9.92
C ASN A 683 20.17 -12.92 10.18
N PRO A 684 20.58 -14.12 9.71
CA PRO A 684 21.91 -14.66 10.00
C PRO A 684 23.07 -13.77 9.52
N ILE A 685 22.83 -12.97 8.48
CA ILE A 685 23.85 -12.04 7.95
C ILE A 685 24.20 -10.95 8.97
N ASP A 686 23.23 -10.49 9.75
CA ASP A 686 23.43 -9.31 10.61
C ASP A 686 24.49 -9.61 11.68
N SER A 687 24.49 -10.83 12.21
CA SER A 687 25.53 -11.32 13.13
C SER A 687 26.93 -11.40 12.47
N MET A 688 26.99 -11.78 11.19
CA MET A 688 28.24 -11.92 10.44
C MET A 688 28.83 -10.56 10.03
N ILE A 689 27.99 -9.58 9.68
CA ILE A 689 28.42 -8.22 9.34
C ILE A 689 28.81 -7.45 10.61
N SER A 690 28.05 -7.57 11.69
CA SER A 690 28.31 -6.86 12.95
C SER A 690 29.56 -7.36 13.69
N SER A 691 29.90 -8.65 13.57
CA SER A 691 31.10 -9.23 14.18
C SER A 691 32.36 -9.16 13.30
N GLY A 692 32.23 -8.80 12.02
CA GLY A 692 33.31 -8.74 11.05
C GLY A 692 34.05 -7.39 11.03
N SER A 693 35.32 -7.41 10.62
CA SER A 693 36.02 -6.17 10.27
C SER A 693 35.61 -5.70 8.86
N VAL A 694 35.62 -4.39 8.60
CA VAL A 694 35.34 -3.84 7.27
C VAL A 694 36.21 -4.48 6.19
N TRP A 695 37.49 -4.72 6.51
CA TRP A 695 38.46 -5.32 5.59
C TRP A 695 38.14 -6.78 5.25
N THR A 696 37.71 -7.58 6.24
CA THR A 696 37.28 -8.96 5.98
C THR A 696 36.04 -9.00 5.10
N THR A 697 35.08 -8.10 5.32
CA THR A 697 33.88 -8.00 4.48
C THR A 697 34.24 -7.62 3.04
N ILE A 698 35.15 -6.65 2.84
CA ILE A 698 35.60 -6.26 1.50
C ILE A 698 36.26 -7.43 0.76
N VAL A 699 37.20 -8.13 1.39
CA VAL A 699 37.94 -9.21 0.70
C VAL A 699 37.03 -10.37 0.36
N PHE A 700 36.27 -10.89 1.34
CA PHE A 700 35.52 -12.13 1.17
C PHE A 700 34.14 -11.91 0.55
N ALA A 701 33.34 -10.97 1.09
CA ALA A 701 31.97 -10.76 0.64
C ALA A 701 31.88 -9.83 -0.58
N VAL A 702 32.72 -8.79 -0.68
CA VAL A 702 32.63 -7.83 -1.80
C VAL A 702 33.42 -8.31 -3.02
N ILE A 703 34.57 -8.96 -2.84
CA ILE A 703 35.44 -9.32 -3.97
C ILE A 703 35.34 -10.81 -4.30
N LEU A 704 35.77 -11.69 -3.39
CA LEU A 704 35.93 -13.11 -3.69
C LEU A 704 34.60 -13.80 -4.00
N ALA A 705 33.56 -13.54 -3.20
CA ALA A 705 32.24 -14.12 -3.40
C ALA A 705 31.63 -13.77 -4.77
N PRO A 706 31.50 -12.48 -5.15
CA PRO A 706 31.00 -12.11 -6.48
C PRO A 706 31.78 -12.71 -7.64
N VAL A 707 33.12 -12.77 -7.57
CA VAL A 707 33.93 -13.38 -8.63
C VAL A 707 33.61 -14.85 -8.78
N MET A 708 33.65 -15.61 -7.68
CA MET A 708 33.45 -17.05 -7.71
C MET A 708 32.02 -17.42 -8.08
N GLU A 709 31.04 -16.74 -7.50
CA GLU A 709 29.63 -17.02 -7.74
C GLU A 709 29.23 -16.70 -9.18
N GLU A 710 29.66 -15.57 -9.75
CA GLU A 710 29.34 -15.25 -11.13
C GLU A 710 30.01 -16.21 -12.12
N LEU A 711 31.21 -16.73 -11.82
CA LEU A 711 31.81 -17.80 -12.62
C LEU A 711 30.99 -19.10 -12.54
N VAL A 712 30.50 -19.47 -11.36
CA VAL A 712 29.65 -20.66 -11.18
C VAL A 712 28.32 -20.50 -11.92
N PHE A 713 27.58 -19.43 -11.67
CA PHE A 713 26.21 -19.29 -12.16
C PHE A 713 26.11 -18.77 -13.60
N ARG A 714 27.09 -18.01 -14.10
CA ARG A 714 27.09 -17.55 -15.51
C ARG A 714 27.88 -18.49 -16.42
N LYS A 715 29.14 -18.79 -16.08
CA LYS A 715 30.02 -19.58 -16.95
C LYS A 715 29.81 -21.08 -16.81
N LEU A 716 29.65 -21.61 -15.59
CA LEU A 716 29.44 -23.06 -15.44
C LEU A 716 27.98 -23.44 -15.72
N LEU A 717 27.02 -22.68 -15.20
CA LEU A 717 25.60 -23.01 -15.34
C LEU A 717 24.97 -22.52 -16.66
N ILE A 718 24.88 -21.20 -16.91
CA ILE A 718 24.11 -20.65 -18.05
C ILE A 718 24.64 -21.16 -19.41
N ASP A 719 25.96 -21.22 -19.61
CA ASP A 719 26.57 -21.72 -20.86
C ASP A 719 26.10 -23.15 -21.23
N ARG A 720 25.58 -23.94 -20.26
CA ARG A 720 25.08 -25.30 -20.49
C ARG A 720 23.56 -25.41 -20.62
N VAL A 721 22.81 -24.45 -20.09
CA VAL A 721 21.34 -24.53 -20.04
C VAL A 721 20.62 -23.52 -20.93
N HIS A 722 21.27 -22.45 -21.40
CA HIS A 722 20.64 -21.47 -22.31
C HIS A 722 20.26 -22.07 -23.67
N VAL A 723 20.91 -23.16 -24.08
CA VAL A 723 20.52 -23.94 -25.27
C VAL A 723 19.07 -24.45 -25.18
N TYR A 724 18.50 -24.61 -23.98
CA TYR A 724 17.11 -25.02 -23.77
C TYR A 724 16.12 -23.85 -23.66
N GLY A 725 16.60 -22.65 -23.97
CA GLY A 725 15.85 -21.39 -23.99
C GLY A 725 16.40 -20.40 -22.97
N GLU A 726 16.63 -19.17 -23.43
CA GLU A 726 17.21 -18.11 -22.60
C GLU A 726 16.36 -17.79 -21.37
N LYS A 727 15.03 -17.69 -21.54
CA LYS A 727 14.12 -17.42 -20.42
C LYS A 727 14.20 -18.53 -19.38
N THR A 728 14.32 -19.78 -19.80
CA THR A 728 14.49 -20.93 -18.91
C THR A 728 15.80 -20.83 -18.15
N ALA A 729 16.90 -20.52 -18.84
CA ALA A 729 18.22 -20.38 -18.23
C ALA A 729 18.30 -19.23 -17.21
N ILE A 730 17.71 -18.07 -17.54
CA ILE A 730 17.61 -16.93 -16.62
C ILE A 730 16.87 -17.34 -15.34
N LEU A 731 15.71 -17.98 -15.47
CA LEU A 731 14.90 -18.38 -14.31
C LEU A 731 15.57 -19.47 -13.48
N VAL A 732 16.20 -20.47 -14.11
CA VAL A 732 16.94 -21.53 -13.40
C VAL A 732 18.14 -20.93 -12.66
N SER A 733 18.91 -20.08 -13.32
CA SER A 733 20.05 -19.41 -12.71
C SER A 733 19.63 -18.52 -11.54
N ALA A 734 18.59 -17.71 -11.71
CA ALA A 734 18.02 -16.86 -10.66
C ALA A 734 17.58 -17.68 -9.44
N PHE A 735 16.74 -18.69 -9.64
CA PHE A 735 16.16 -19.46 -8.55
C PHE A 735 17.21 -20.31 -7.81
N THR A 736 18.13 -20.96 -8.55
CA THR A 736 19.22 -21.74 -7.93
C THR A 736 20.22 -20.86 -7.20
N PHE A 737 20.50 -19.65 -7.69
CA PHE A 737 21.32 -18.66 -7.01
C PHE A 737 20.69 -18.19 -5.69
N GLY A 738 19.38 -17.88 -5.69
CA GLY A 738 18.65 -17.55 -4.46
C GLY A 738 18.62 -18.72 -3.47
N LEU A 739 18.31 -19.94 -3.93
CA LEU A 739 18.27 -21.13 -3.07
C LEU A 739 19.63 -21.44 -2.42
N PHE A 740 20.73 -21.14 -3.09
CA PHE A 740 22.06 -21.44 -2.60
C PHE A 740 22.42 -20.66 -1.31
N HIS A 741 21.74 -19.55 -1.03
CA HIS A 741 21.94 -18.75 0.18
C HIS A 741 21.37 -19.40 1.45
N GLY A 742 20.45 -20.36 1.33
CA GLY A 742 20.01 -21.19 2.46
C GLY A 742 19.13 -20.50 3.51
N ASN A 743 18.62 -19.29 3.25
CA ASN A 743 17.74 -18.57 4.17
C ASN A 743 16.76 -17.63 3.43
N PHE A 744 15.62 -17.33 4.05
CA PHE A 744 14.56 -16.50 3.44
C PHE A 744 14.94 -15.01 3.34
N ALA A 745 15.72 -14.49 4.30
CA ALA A 745 16.16 -13.09 4.31
C ALA A 745 16.97 -12.74 3.04
N GLN A 746 17.74 -13.69 2.52
CA GLN A 746 18.56 -13.54 1.32
C GLN A 746 17.90 -14.00 0.03
N PHE A 747 17.08 -15.05 0.11
CA PHE A 747 16.54 -15.74 -1.06
C PHE A 747 15.94 -14.80 -2.11
N PHE A 748 15.04 -13.90 -1.69
CA PHE A 748 14.24 -13.09 -2.61
C PHE A 748 15.08 -12.06 -3.37
N TYR A 749 15.94 -11.31 -2.67
CA TYR A 749 16.79 -10.35 -3.35
C TYR A 749 17.88 -11.04 -4.16
N ALA A 750 18.45 -12.13 -3.67
CA ALA A 750 19.45 -12.90 -4.39
C ALA A 750 18.85 -13.45 -5.69
N ALA A 751 17.66 -14.06 -5.64
CA ALA A 751 16.98 -14.55 -6.84
C ALA A 751 16.67 -13.43 -7.84
N ALA A 752 16.18 -12.28 -7.37
CA ALA A 752 15.86 -11.14 -8.23
C ALA A 752 17.10 -10.56 -8.91
N LEU A 753 18.19 -10.32 -8.17
CA LEU A 753 19.48 -9.89 -8.71
C LEU A 753 20.08 -10.95 -9.63
N GLY A 754 19.98 -12.23 -9.25
CA GLY A 754 20.42 -13.37 -10.07
C GLY A 754 19.72 -13.44 -11.42
N ALA A 755 18.43 -13.06 -11.49
CA ALA A 755 17.72 -12.93 -12.76
C ALA A 755 18.25 -11.78 -13.61
N LEU A 756 18.49 -10.61 -13.00
CA LEU A 756 19.05 -9.46 -13.70
C LEU A 756 20.46 -9.76 -14.24
N PHE A 757 21.33 -10.33 -13.41
CA PHE A 757 22.69 -10.70 -13.79
C PHE A 757 22.68 -11.79 -14.88
N ALA A 758 21.81 -12.79 -14.77
CA ALA A 758 21.63 -13.79 -15.82
C ALA A 758 21.20 -13.15 -17.14
N TYR A 759 20.25 -12.20 -17.11
CA TYR A 759 19.81 -11.46 -18.29
C TYR A 759 20.96 -10.64 -18.92
N VAL A 760 21.70 -9.88 -18.10
CA VAL A 760 22.87 -9.11 -18.55
C VAL A 760 23.91 -10.02 -19.18
N TYR A 761 24.17 -11.19 -18.59
CA TYR A 761 25.11 -12.16 -19.14
C TYR A 761 24.63 -12.73 -20.48
N VAL A 762 23.37 -13.14 -20.59
CA VAL A 762 22.80 -13.67 -21.84
C VAL A 762 22.83 -12.62 -22.96
N ARG A 763 22.70 -11.33 -22.63
CA ARG A 763 22.76 -10.25 -23.61
C ARG A 763 24.19 -9.84 -24.01
N THR A 764 25.20 -10.13 -23.19
CA THR A 764 26.58 -9.63 -23.38
C THR A 764 27.64 -10.71 -23.57
N GLY A 765 27.41 -11.96 -23.13
CA GLY A 765 28.41 -13.03 -23.07
C GLY A 765 29.60 -12.75 -22.13
N LYS A 766 29.57 -11.64 -21.36
CA LYS A 766 30.72 -11.11 -20.60
C LYS A 766 30.44 -11.07 -19.11
N VAL A 767 31.03 -12.03 -18.38
CA VAL A 767 30.87 -12.15 -16.91
C VAL A 767 31.41 -10.96 -16.11
N ARG A 768 32.35 -10.18 -16.66
CA ARG A 768 32.90 -8.98 -15.99
C ARG A 768 31.82 -7.95 -15.60
N TYR A 769 30.75 -7.83 -16.39
CA TYR A 769 29.67 -6.89 -16.09
C TYR A 769 28.87 -7.35 -14.88
N THR A 770 28.57 -8.65 -14.79
CA THR A 770 27.81 -9.19 -13.67
C THR A 770 28.65 -9.26 -12.39
N ILE A 771 29.95 -9.58 -12.50
CA ILE A 771 30.91 -9.47 -11.39
C ILE A 771 30.90 -8.05 -10.83
N ALA A 772 31.10 -7.03 -11.67
CA ALA A 772 31.16 -5.66 -11.21
C ALA A 772 29.83 -5.16 -10.59
N LEU A 773 28.67 -5.57 -11.14
CA LEU A 773 27.36 -5.26 -10.53
C LEU A 773 27.19 -5.97 -9.18
N HIS A 774 27.62 -7.22 -9.06
CA HIS A 774 27.50 -7.98 -7.82
C HIS A 774 28.46 -7.43 -6.74
N MET A 775 29.71 -7.07 -7.10
CA MET A 775 30.61 -6.33 -6.21
C MET A 775 29.99 -5.01 -5.73
N PHE A 776 29.34 -4.26 -6.63
CA PHE A 776 28.64 -3.02 -6.28
C PHE A 776 27.54 -3.28 -5.23
N VAL A 777 26.68 -4.28 -5.44
CA VAL A 777 25.62 -4.65 -4.50
C VAL A 777 26.20 -4.98 -3.13
N ASN A 778 27.21 -5.85 -3.08
CA ASN A 778 27.79 -6.30 -1.81
C ASN A 778 28.56 -5.17 -1.10
N PHE A 779 29.17 -4.26 -1.84
CA PHE A 779 29.85 -3.10 -1.25
C PHE A 779 28.86 -2.12 -0.60
N PHE A 780 27.79 -1.75 -1.31
CA PHE A 780 26.81 -0.81 -0.78
C PHE A 780 25.99 -1.42 0.36
N GLY A 781 25.54 -2.67 0.20
CA GLY A 781 24.74 -3.37 1.21
C GLY A 781 25.56 -3.89 2.41
N GLY A 782 26.79 -4.34 2.19
CA GLY A 782 27.62 -4.96 3.22
C GLY A 782 28.64 -4.04 3.89
N VAL A 783 28.96 -2.88 3.30
CA VAL A 783 29.96 -1.94 3.83
C VAL A 783 29.38 -0.54 4.04
N VAL A 784 28.92 0.12 2.98
CA VAL A 784 28.49 1.54 3.06
C VAL A 784 27.32 1.72 4.01
N GLY A 785 26.23 0.97 3.81
CA GLY A 785 25.03 1.04 4.65
C GLY A 785 25.33 0.79 6.14
N PRO A 786 25.86 -0.40 6.51
CA PRO A 786 26.15 -0.71 7.91
C PRO A 786 27.08 0.29 8.60
N GLN A 787 28.12 0.77 7.91
CA GLN A 787 29.07 1.73 8.48
C GLN A 787 28.44 3.10 8.74
N LEU A 788 27.61 3.60 7.83
CA LEU A 788 26.91 4.88 8.01
C LEU A 788 25.88 4.79 9.15
N THR A 789 25.11 3.70 9.19
CA THR A 789 24.14 3.44 10.25
C THR A 789 24.81 3.36 11.62
N GLN A 790 25.88 2.56 11.76
CA GLN A 790 26.59 2.40 13.02
C GLN A 790 27.16 3.73 13.53
N LYS A 791 27.80 4.52 12.65
CA LYS A 791 28.37 5.83 13.02
C LYS A 791 27.29 6.84 13.41
N ALA A 792 26.13 6.82 12.75
CA ALA A 792 25.02 7.71 13.08
C ALA A 792 24.42 7.36 14.44
N ILE A 793 24.13 6.08 14.70
CA ILE A 793 23.57 5.60 15.98
C ILE A 793 24.49 5.96 17.14
N LEU A 794 25.80 5.70 17.00
CA LEU A 794 26.78 6.02 18.05
C LEU A 794 26.95 7.51 18.32
N SER A 795 26.48 8.37 17.40
CA SER A 795 26.55 9.83 17.55
C SER A 795 25.27 10.46 18.08
N LEU A 796 24.18 9.69 18.22
CA LEU A 796 22.92 10.17 18.78
C LEU A 796 22.95 10.13 20.31
N PRO A 797 22.25 11.06 21.01
CA PRO A 797 22.06 10.98 22.45
C PRO A 797 21.38 9.67 22.85
N THR A 798 21.73 9.15 24.02
CA THR A 798 21.02 7.97 24.56
C THR A 798 19.56 8.29 24.87
N LEU A 799 18.69 7.27 24.95
CA LEU A 799 17.25 7.46 25.22
C LEU A 799 16.98 8.36 26.43
N ASN A 800 17.76 8.18 27.50
CA ASN A 800 17.64 8.94 28.75
C ASN A 800 18.09 10.41 28.60
N GLN A 801 18.91 10.72 27.59
CA GLN A 801 19.40 12.07 27.33
C GLN A 801 18.53 12.84 26.32
N MET A 802 17.64 12.16 25.58
CA MET A 802 16.83 12.78 24.53
C MET A 802 15.80 13.79 25.05
N LYS A 803 15.26 13.64 26.27
CA LYS A 803 14.28 14.59 26.85
C LYS A 803 14.84 16.01 27.04
N ASN A 804 16.15 16.14 27.20
CA ASN A 804 16.83 17.42 27.41
C ASN A 804 17.78 17.78 26.25
N ALA A 805 17.75 17.01 25.16
CA ALA A 805 18.63 17.22 24.03
C ALA A 805 18.21 18.46 23.23
N SER A 806 19.19 19.24 22.82
CA SER A 806 19.00 20.37 21.91
C SER A 806 18.94 19.89 20.46
N VAL A 807 18.32 20.67 19.56
CA VAL A 807 18.29 20.34 18.11
C VAL A 807 19.70 20.15 17.55
N SER A 808 20.71 20.85 18.07
CA SER A 808 22.12 20.68 17.66
C SER A 808 22.67 19.28 17.93
N ASP A 809 22.18 18.57 18.96
CA ASP A 809 22.64 17.23 19.30
C ASP A 809 22.19 16.18 18.28
N PHE A 810 21.16 16.50 17.48
CA PHE A 810 20.67 15.67 16.38
C PHE A 810 21.26 16.05 15.01
N LEU A 811 22.02 17.15 14.93
CA LEU A 811 22.61 17.67 13.69
C LEU A 811 24.11 17.40 13.59
N THR A 812 24.59 16.29 14.16
CA THR A 812 25.99 15.89 14.03
C THR A 812 26.33 15.59 12.56
N PRO A 813 27.58 15.79 12.10
CA PRO A 813 27.97 15.49 10.73
C PRO A 813 27.67 14.04 10.31
N GLN A 814 27.75 13.08 11.24
CA GLN A 814 27.45 11.67 11.02
C GLN A 814 25.96 11.45 10.78
N VAL A 815 25.09 12.07 11.59
CA VAL A 815 23.62 11.99 11.41
C VAL A 815 23.20 12.68 10.12
N ILE A 816 23.77 13.85 9.80
CA ILE A 816 23.50 14.55 8.54
C ILE A 816 23.92 13.68 7.35
N LEU A 817 25.12 13.10 7.38
CA LEU A 817 25.60 12.23 6.31
C LEU A 817 24.72 10.99 6.14
N PHE A 818 24.27 10.38 7.24
CA PHE A 818 23.35 9.25 7.21
C PHE A 818 21.98 9.65 6.66
N ALA A 819 21.43 10.80 7.06
CA ALA A 819 20.18 11.33 6.52
C ALA A 819 20.28 11.59 5.02
N VAL A 820 21.38 12.21 4.55
CA VAL A 820 21.65 12.40 3.11
C VAL A 820 21.76 11.06 2.39
N TYR A 821 22.47 10.08 2.97
CA TYR A 821 22.56 8.73 2.42
C TYR A 821 21.19 8.08 2.29
N LEU A 822 20.33 8.18 3.32
CA LEU A 822 18.97 7.66 3.26
C LEU A 822 18.17 8.33 2.15
N VAL A 823 18.22 9.65 2.01
CA VAL A 823 17.53 10.37 0.93
C VAL A 823 18.02 9.93 -0.46
N VAL A 824 19.32 9.77 -0.64
CA VAL A 824 19.90 9.31 -1.92
C VAL A 824 19.52 7.86 -2.20
N LEU A 825 19.61 6.99 -1.19
CA LEU A 825 19.25 5.57 -1.28
C LEU A 825 17.79 5.43 -1.69
N LEU A 826 16.92 6.15 -0.99
CA LEU A 826 15.52 6.28 -1.29
C LEU A 826 15.30 6.74 -2.75
N GLY A 827 15.97 7.81 -3.18
CA GLY A 827 15.92 8.24 -4.59
C GLY A 827 16.32 7.13 -5.57
N CYS A 828 17.36 6.35 -5.25
CA CYS A 828 17.85 5.25 -6.08
C CYS A 828 16.88 4.06 -6.12
N ILE A 829 16.24 3.69 -5.01
CA ILE A 829 15.25 2.60 -4.97
C ILE A 829 14.12 2.88 -5.97
N PHE A 830 13.60 4.11 -6.02
CA PHE A 830 12.51 4.44 -6.93
C PHE A 830 12.94 4.70 -8.36
N ALA A 831 14.07 5.36 -8.57
CA ALA A 831 14.69 5.43 -9.89
C ALA A 831 14.95 4.02 -10.45
N GLY A 832 15.34 3.08 -9.58
CA GLY A 832 15.57 1.68 -9.91
C GLY A 832 14.30 0.94 -10.26
N PHE A 833 13.21 1.17 -9.53
CA PHE A 833 11.90 0.64 -9.89
C PHE A 833 11.41 1.16 -11.24
N ALA A 834 11.44 2.48 -11.45
CA ALA A 834 11.05 3.10 -12.71
C ALA A 834 11.92 2.60 -13.87
N ALA A 835 13.24 2.54 -13.68
CA ALA A 835 14.17 2.00 -14.65
C ALA A 835 13.91 0.52 -14.95
N LEU A 836 13.58 -0.30 -13.94
CA LEU A 836 13.22 -1.71 -14.14
C LEU A 836 11.97 -1.84 -15.00
N VAL A 837 10.96 -1.01 -14.77
CA VAL A 837 9.72 -1.01 -15.58
C VAL A 837 10.01 -0.58 -17.02
N ILE A 838 10.80 0.48 -17.22
CA ILE A 838 11.16 1.03 -18.53
C ILE A 838 12.05 0.05 -19.31
N GLU A 839 13.14 -0.42 -18.71
CA GLU A 839 14.07 -1.35 -19.37
C GLU A 839 13.39 -2.72 -19.55
N GLY A 840 12.59 -3.15 -18.57
CA GLY A 840 11.85 -4.41 -18.60
C GLY A 840 10.73 -4.45 -19.64
N SER A 841 10.13 -3.31 -20.01
CA SER A 841 9.12 -3.26 -21.08
C SER A 841 9.74 -3.52 -22.47
N THR A 842 11.01 -3.17 -22.64
CA THR A 842 11.79 -3.38 -23.87
C THR A 842 12.64 -4.66 -23.83
N ALA A 843 12.73 -5.32 -22.68
CA ALA A 843 13.51 -6.54 -22.52
C ALA A 843 12.91 -7.69 -23.34
N TYR A 844 13.77 -8.46 -24.00
CA TYR A 844 13.38 -9.59 -24.82
C TYR A 844 14.32 -10.78 -24.61
N THR A 845 13.83 -11.97 -24.91
CA THR A 845 14.60 -13.20 -24.93
C THR A 845 14.58 -13.77 -26.35
N GLU A 846 15.72 -14.26 -26.82
CA GLU A 846 15.84 -14.93 -28.11
C GLU A 846 15.48 -16.41 -27.95
N TYR A 847 14.91 -16.98 -29.00
CA TYR A 847 14.61 -18.41 -29.06
C TYR A 847 15.91 -19.17 -29.31
N SER A 848 16.10 -20.26 -28.57
CA SER A 848 17.19 -21.19 -28.83
C SER A 848 16.74 -22.27 -29.81
N GLU A 849 17.70 -22.86 -30.55
CA GLU A 849 17.46 -23.99 -31.44
C GLU A 849 16.82 -25.20 -30.74
N GLN A 850 17.07 -25.37 -29.42
CA GLN A 850 16.50 -26.43 -28.59
C GLN A 850 15.52 -25.89 -27.52
N GLU A 851 14.76 -24.83 -27.84
CA GLU A 851 13.76 -24.24 -26.92
C GLU A 851 12.77 -25.28 -26.37
N LEU A 852 12.53 -25.26 -25.06
CA LEU A 852 11.56 -26.17 -24.44
C LEU A 852 10.10 -25.79 -24.76
N PRO A 853 9.21 -26.79 -24.96
CA PRO A 853 7.79 -26.52 -25.16
C PRO A 853 7.18 -25.81 -23.93
N LYS A 854 6.26 -24.87 -24.14
CA LYS A 854 5.58 -24.14 -23.04
C LYS A 854 4.88 -25.11 -22.08
N LYS A 855 4.19 -26.12 -22.63
CA LYS A 855 3.50 -27.17 -21.86
C LYS A 855 4.53 -28.18 -21.35
N GLY A 856 4.56 -28.43 -20.04
CA GLY A 856 5.46 -29.40 -19.41
C GLY A 856 6.88 -28.91 -19.11
N ARG A 857 7.23 -27.67 -19.50
CA ARG A 857 8.54 -27.04 -19.22
C ARG A 857 8.98 -27.19 -17.76
N PHE A 858 8.09 -26.86 -16.83
CA PHE A 858 8.35 -26.94 -15.40
C PHE A 858 8.72 -28.37 -14.96
N SER A 859 8.01 -29.37 -15.46
CA SER A 859 8.27 -30.78 -15.14
C SER A 859 9.63 -31.24 -15.66
N ILE A 860 10.02 -30.83 -16.87
CA ILE A 860 11.32 -31.16 -17.46
C ILE A 860 12.45 -30.54 -16.64
N VAL A 861 12.31 -29.27 -16.26
CA VAL A 861 13.36 -28.49 -15.59
C VAL A 861 13.47 -28.83 -14.10
N TRP A 862 12.36 -28.94 -13.36
CA TRP A 862 12.37 -29.03 -11.90
C TRP A 862 12.00 -30.40 -11.34
N LEU A 863 11.14 -31.18 -12.03
CA LEU A 863 10.67 -32.49 -11.55
C LEU A 863 11.53 -33.66 -12.07
N ASN A 864 12.83 -33.47 -12.02
CA ASN A 864 13.83 -34.50 -12.31
C ASN A 864 14.66 -34.80 -11.06
N ALA A 865 15.26 -35.98 -11.00
CA ALA A 865 15.89 -36.50 -9.79
C ALA A 865 16.94 -35.52 -9.20
N GLY A 866 17.86 -35.01 -10.01
CA GLY A 866 18.92 -34.15 -9.49
C GLY A 866 18.41 -32.79 -9.01
N MET A 867 17.44 -32.18 -9.69
CA MET A 867 16.89 -30.89 -9.24
C MET A 867 16.02 -31.05 -7.99
N LEU A 868 15.26 -32.15 -7.88
CA LEU A 868 14.51 -32.46 -6.66
C LEU A 868 15.45 -32.65 -5.46
N VAL A 869 16.52 -33.42 -5.61
CA VAL A 869 17.51 -33.63 -4.54
C VAL A 869 18.18 -32.30 -4.13
N PHE A 870 18.55 -31.45 -5.10
CA PHE A 870 19.09 -30.13 -4.82
C PHE A 870 18.10 -29.24 -4.05
N VAL A 871 16.86 -29.13 -4.53
CA VAL A 871 15.82 -28.30 -3.89
C VAL A 871 15.51 -28.80 -2.48
N LEU A 872 15.42 -30.12 -2.27
CA LEU A 872 15.24 -30.70 -0.94
C LEU A 872 16.43 -30.43 -0.01
N GLY A 873 17.66 -30.50 -0.54
CA GLY A 873 18.86 -30.13 0.21
C GLY A 873 18.86 -28.66 0.66
N CYS A 874 18.52 -27.74 -0.25
CA CYS A 874 18.33 -26.34 0.09
C CYS A 874 17.20 -26.14 1.10
N ALA A 875 16.04 -26.79 0.92
CA ALA A 875 14.93 -26.69 1.87
C ALA A 875 15.34 -27.11 3.29
N GLY A 876 16.18 -28.14 3.43
CA GLY A 876 16.77 -28.51 4.71
C GLY A 876 17.60 -27.38 5.36
N LEU A 877 18.39 -26.64 4.57
CA LEU A 877 19.13 -25.48 5.06
C LEU A 877 18.23 -24.31 5.46
N PHE A 878 17.13 -24.08 4.73
CA PHE A 878 16.15 -23.05 5.09
C PHE A 878 15.44 -23.38 6.41
N VAL A 879 15.12 -24.66 6.64
CA VAL A 879 14.56 -25.09 7.94
C VAL A 879 15.61 -24.97 9.05
N PHE A 880 16.86 -25.29 8.76
CA PHE A 880 17.95 -25.13 9.73
C PHE A 880 18.22 -23.67 10.07
N SER A 881 18.15 -22.74 9.12
CA SER A 881 18.41 -21.31 9.38
C SER A 881 17.31 -20.60 10.15
N ILE A 882 16.12 -21.21 10.25
CA ILE A 882 15.04 -20.72 11.10
C ILE A 882 15.19 -21.25 12.53
N LYS A 883 15.87 -22.38 12.76
CA LYS A 883 16.07 -22.96 14.10
C LYS A 883 17.36 -22.45 14.73
#